data_AF-A0A959F4L7-F1
#
_entry.id   AF-A0A959F4L7-F1
#
_cell.length_a   1.000
_cell.length_b   1.000
_cell.length_c   1.000
_cell.angle_alpha   90.00
_cell.angle_beta   90.00
_cell.angle_gamma   90.00
#
_symmetry.space_group_name_H-M   'P 1'
#
loop_
_entity.id
_entity.type
_entity.pdbx_description
1 polymer ?
#
loop_
_entity_poly.entity_id
_entity_poly.type
_entity_poly.pdbx_seq_one_letter_code
_entity_poly.pdbx_strand_id
1 'polypeptide(L)'
;MRKEYRTMSLLMGLFIAVVLLLLSCRPVENTLPLTLARRSVLDQDVRMLTLRFGEDHYAAYHLGEAGLKKIWRGGVLWNGAAFNNIKTVQPESYGNNYWEAADNPVIWTLVTDGEREAVRLQYRSYTFDEGGITFRYELASGKAEPITVFEKPAFLPGEEQIIFRREFRCVNLGDNQILRIGDQVLENDQSVSVSLSFAEQPPASPPELAVSGDNSQYWLDRSGCSTCHDHLEASVGPSYESIAMRYEPGKATVDLLAQSVRNGSTGKWGTAAMIPHPDLAQDDIERMVRYILSLRPKEPRQASALPAVEEISADPAIPGFGAPLTDVHPAFTLQTIRPDGFKPRVGGMAFLPDGRLLVSTWDSIGGVYALEGVETGDTQQIKVQQIASGLSEPLGLTTVGDEIFVMQKHELTQLIDHDQDGITDEYLSINHSFGATPDFHEFSYGLVYQDGYFYGGLGLAMRLMSHEEQLPDRGTIFKAGRDGSFELIANGLRQPNGIGIAVDNDIFFTENQGQWVPACKLIHLQPGSFYGCEFGTAERYTGREAVPPAVWLPQDEIGNSPSQPLLLDLGPYQGQLIYGEVTHGGVKRVFLEKINGAYQGCVFRFMQGLEAGINRMAWGPDGGLYVGGVGMNGGWSHLGRQFGLQKLVFNGNIPFEILAMRAEAGGFEIEFTHPVTPDPESLLSLIHLQQWYYEATPRYGGPKLGLEDLKISTLTISEDGKHVHVQLPGLKPGHVVYLNISPKLSSAAGERLWSGEAWYTLNNMVDEL
;
A
#
# COMPACT_ATOMS: atom_id res chain seq x y z
N MET A 1 -36.79 48.85 -50.66
CA MET A 1 -35.51 48.37 -51.23
C MET A 1 -34.28 48.48 -50.31
N ARG A 2 -33.86 49.64 -49.77
CA ARG A 2 -32.68 49.69 -48.86
C ARG A 2 -32.89 49.15 -47.43
N LYS A 3 -34.14 49.06 -46.96
CA LYS A 3 -34.46 48.54 -45.61
C LYS A 3 -34.54 47.00 -45.57
N GLU A 4 -35.08 46.37 -46.61
CA GLU A 4 -35.22 44.90 -46.70
C GLU A 4 -33.88 44.18 -46.92
N TYR A 5 -32.94 44.78 -47.67
CA TYR A 5 -31.59 44.21 -47.83
C TYR A 5 -30.78 44.21 -46.52
N ARG A 6 -31.01 45.18 -45.62
CA ARG A 6 -30.34 45.21 -44.31
C ARG A 6 -30.87 44.14 -43.37
N THR A 7 -32.17 43.87 -43.38
CA THR A 7 -32.76 42.81 -42.54
C THR A 7 -32.38 41.42 -43.03
N MET A 8 -32.34 41.20 -44.36
CA MET A 8 -31.98 39.91 -44.93
C MET A 8 -30.47 39.61 -44.79
N SER A 9 -29.62 40.64 -44.86
CA SER A 9 -28.18 40.48 -44.61
C SER A 9 -27.84 40.30 -43.12
N LEU A 10 -28.63 40.87 -42.20
CA LEU A 10 -28.50 40.59 -40.76
C LEU A 10 -28.97 39.16 -40.43
N LEU A 11 -30.09 38.71 -41.01
CA LEU A 11 -30.62 37.36 -40.80
C LEU A 11 -29.70 36.28 -41.38
N MET A 12 -29.09 36.53 -42.54
CA MET A 12 -28.13 35.59 -43.14
C MET A 12 -26.78 35.60 -42.40
N GLY A 13 -26.35 36.75 -41.87
CA GLY A 13 -25.18 36.83 -40.98
C GLY A 13 -25.41 36.15 -39.63
N LEU A 14 -26.62 36.26 -39.05
CA LEU A 14 -26.98 35.57 -37.82
C LEU A 14 -27.13 34.06 -38.04
N PHE A 15 -27.64 33.62 -39.20
CA PHE A 15 -27.77 32.19 -39.53
C PHE A 15 -26.42 31.55 -39.82
N ILE A 16 -25.49 32.25 -40.50
CA ILE A 16 -24.12 31.78 -40.71
C ILE A 16 -23.32 31.79 -39.40
N ALA A 17 -23.51 32.78 -38.53
CA ALA A 17 -22.89 32.80 -37.20
C ALA A 17 -23.44 31.71 -36.27
N VAL A 18 -24.75 31.41 -36.32
CA VAL A 18 -25.36 30.32 -35.54
C VAL A 18 -25.00 28.95 -36.10
N VAL A 19 -24.88 28.78 -37.42
CA VAL A 19 -24.38 27.53 -38.04
C VAL A 19 -22.88 27.35 -37.79
N LEU A 20 -22.08 28.43 -37.77
CA LEU A 20 -20.67 28.36 -37.37
C LEU A 20 -20.51 28.11 -35.86
N LEU A 21 -21.37 28.68 -34.98
CA LEU A 21 -21.39 28.38 -33.53
C LEU A 21 -21.90 26.97 -33.22
N LEU A 22 -22.77 26.40 -34.08
CA LEU A 22 -23.23 25.01 -33.97
C LEU A 22 -22.27 24.01 -34.64
N LEU A 23 -21.35 24.47 -35.50
CA LEU A 23 -20.26 23.67 -36.08
C LEU A 23 -18.91 23.88 -35.36
N SER A 24 -18.76 24.91 -34.53
CA SER A 24 -17.55 25.21 -33.73
C SER A 24 -17.65 24.79 -32.27
N CYS A 25 -18.71 24.07 -31.89
CA CYS A 25 -18.85 23.45 -30.58
C CYS A 25 -19.23 21.98 -30.76
N ARG A 26 -18.35 21.21 -31.41
CA ARG A 26 -18.11 19.88 -30.88
C ARG A 26 -17.05 20.07 -29.81
N PRO A 27 -17.27 19.63 -28.55
CA PRO A 27 -16.12 19.36 -27.72
C PRO A 27 -15.26 18.41 -28.57
N VAL A 28 -14.00 18.77 -28.80
CA VAL A 28 -13.01 17.72 -29.00
C VAL A 28 -13.11 16.94 -27.69
N GLU A 29 -13.77 15.79 -27.70
CA GLU A 29 -13.66 14.82 -26.63
C GLU A 29 -12.22 14.30 -26.67
N ASN A 30 -11.28 15.15 -26.25
CA ASN A 30 -9.94 14.75 -25.86
C ASN A 30 -10.09 14.10 -24.48
N THR A 31 -10.63 12.89 -24.50
CA THR A 31 -10.67 12.01 -23.35
C THR A 31 -10.50 10.60 -23.85
N LEU A 32 -9.30 10.28 -24.38
CA LEU A 32 -8.83 8.91 -24.24
C LEU A 32 -8.99 8.57 -22.75
N PRO A 33 -9.83 7.60 -22.37
CA PRO A 33 -10.06 7.34 -20.97
C PRO A 33 -8.72 6.95 -20.37
N LEU A 34 -8.34 7.57 -19.24
CA LEU A 34 -7.09 7.28 -18.52
C LEU A 34 -6.96 5.77 -18.15
N THR A 35 -8.01 4.98 -18.37
CA THR A 35 -8.08 3.53 -18.20
C THR A 35 -7.77 2.71 -19.47
N LEU A 36 -7.29 3.34 -20.56
CA LEU A 36 -6.93 2.66 -21.81
C LEU A 36 -5.82 1.61 -21.59
N ALA A 37 -4.82 1.94 -20.78
CA ALA A 37 -3.67 1.10 -20.49
C ALA A 37 -3.58 0.84 -18.98
N ARG A 38 -3.37 -0.41 -18.59
CA ARG A 38 -3.31 -0.79 -17.18
C ARG A 38 -2.28 -1.86 -16.89
N ARG A 39 -1.40 -1.57 -15.94
CA ARG A 39 -0.40 -2.51 -15.42
C ARG A 39 -1.03 -3.42 -14.37
N SER A 40 -0.71 -4.71 -14.43
CA SER A 40 -1.12 -5.69 -13.42
C SER A 40 -0.29 -6.97 -13.48
N VAL A 41 -0.70 -7.96 -12.69
CA VAL A 41 -0.27 -9.35 -12.80
C VAL A 41 -1.30 -10.18 -13.59
N LEU A 42 -1.62 -9.75 -14.82
CA LEU A 42 -2.71 -10.34 -15.63
C LEU A 42 -2.41 -11.81 -15.91
N ASP A 43 -3.40 -12.69 -15.70
CA ASP A 43 -3.28 -14.13 -15.98
C ASP A 43 -2.09 -14.79 -15.26
N GLN A 44 -1.72 -14.27 -14.07
CA GLN A 44 -0.53 -14.68 -13.30
C GLN A 44 0.82 -14.35 -13.98
N ASP A 45 0.85 -13.54 -15.02
CA ASP A 45 2.09 -12.98 -15.56
C ASP A 45 2.36 -11.60 -14.97
N VAL A 46 3.60 -11.36 -14.54
CA VAL A 46 4.02 -10.05 -14.01
C VAL A 46 4.35 -9.07 -15.12
N ARG A 47 4.43 -7.77 -14.80
CA ARG A 47 4.81 -6.71 -15.76
C ARG A 47 3.92 -6.67 -17.01
N MET A 48 2.66 -7.07 -16.87
CA MET A 48 1.69 -7.04 -17.97
C MET A 48 1.09 -5.64 -18.09
N LEU A 49 1.08 -5.09 -19.30
CA LEU A 49 0.31 -3.92 -19.68
C LEU A 49 -0.87 -4.36 -20.55
N THR A 50 -2.07 -4.21 -20.01
CA THR A 50 -3.33 -4.49 -20.71
C THR A 50 -3.84 -3.23 -21.39
N LEU A 51 -4.08 -3.31 -22.69
CA LEU A 51 -4.66 -2.26 -23.51
C LEU A 51 -6.09 -2.61 -23.89
N ARG A 52 -7.00 -1.65 -23.76
CA ARG A 52 -8.38 -1.73 -24.24
C ARG A 52 -8.54 -0.91 -25.51
N PHE A 53 -9.17 -1.49 -26.52
CA PHE A 53 -9.53 -0.82 -27.77
C PHE A 53 -11.05 -0.89 -27.95
N GLY A 54 -11.71 0.27 -27.95
CA GLY A 54 -13.16 0.32 -27.97
C GLY A 54 -13.79 -0.37 -26.76
N GLU A 55 -14.91 -1.06 -26.96
CA GLU A 55 -15.69 -1.62 -25.85
C GLU A 55 -15.13 -2.94 -25.31
N ASP A 56 -14.74 -3.87 -26.20
CA ASP A 56 -14.53 -5.27 -25.89
C ASP A 56 -13.28 -5.90 -26.52
N HIS A 57 -12.43 -5.12 -27.20
CA HIS A 57 -11.19 -5.63 -27.79
C HIS A 57 -9.98 -5.29 -26.93
N TYR A 58 -9.09 -6.26 -26.74
CA TYR A 58 -7.95 -6.11 -25.85
C TYR A 58 -6.69 -6.69 -26.45
N ALA A 59 -5.56 -6.10 -26.07
CA ALA A 59 -4.23 -6.67 -26.27
C ALA A 59 -3.41 -6.50 -24.99
N ALA A 60 -2.59 -7.50 -24.65
CA ALA A 60 -1.70 -7.45 -23.50
C ALA A 60 -0.24 -7.60 -23.93
N TYR A 61 0.63 -6.78 -23.33
CA TYR A 61 2.06 -6.75 -23.57
C TYR A 61 2.82 -7.11 -22.29
N HIS A 62 3.86 -7.92 -22.39
CA HIS A 62 4.77 -8.15 -21.27
C HIS A 62 5.92 -7.15 -21.36
N LEU A 63 5.92 -6.14 -20.49
CA LEU A 63 6.87 -5.02 -20.55
C LEU A 63 8.32 -5.48 -20.32
N GLY A 64 8.54 -6.48 -19.46
CA GLY A 64 9.87 -7.05 -19.24
C GLY A 64 10.41 -7.84 -20.44
N GLU A 65 9.54 -8.32 -21.33
CA GLU A 65 9.90 -9.05 -22.56
C GLU A 65 9.87 -8.15 -23.79
N ALA A 66 9.35 -6.93 -23.65
CA ALA A 66 9.13 -5.99 -24.75
C ALA A 66 8.35 -6.62 -25.92
N GLY A 67 7.25 -7.31 -25.60
CA GLY A 67 6.50 -8.08 -26.59
C GLY A 67 5.01 -8.21 -26.33
N LEU A 68 4.25 -8.36 -27.41
CA LEU A 68 2.83 -8.72 -27.39
C LEU A 68 2.68 -10.16 -26.87
N LYS A 69 1.80 -10.36 -25.89
CA LYS A 69 1.50 -11.67 -25.28
C LYS A 69 0.14 -12.22 -25.70
N LYS A 70 -0.89 -11.36 -25.77
CA LYS A 70 -2.27 -11.82 -25.93
C LYS A 70 -3.13 -10.81 -26.68
N ILE A 71 -4.08 -11.30 -27.47
CA ILE A 71 -5.14 -10.53 -28.15
C ILE A 71 -6.45 -11.28 -27.96
N TRP A 72 -7.49 -10.61 -27.49
CA TRP A 72 -8.79 -11.23 -27.29
C TRP A 72 -9.94 -10.24 -27.43
N ARG A 73 -11.14 -10.78 -27.63
CA ARG A 73 -12.41 -10.05 -27.51
C ARG A 73 -13.18 -10.53 -26.30
N GLY A 74 -13.47 -9.64 -25.35
CA GLY A 74 -14.11 -9.94 -24.07
C GLY A 74 -13.81 -8.86 -23.04
N GLY A 75 -13.10 -9.22 -21.97
CA GLY A 75 -12.70 -8.27 -20.94
C GLY A 75 -11.69 -8.81 -19.95
N VAL A 76 -11.55 -8.10 -18.82
CA VAL A 76 -10.72 -8.49 -17.68
C VAL A 76 -11.55 -8.48 -16.41
N LEU A 77 -11.50 -9.58 -15.66
CA LEU A 77 -11.97 -9.64 -14.29
C LEU A 77 -10.92 -9.01 -13.38
N TRP A 78 -11.11 -7.74 -13.02
CA TRP A 78 -10.21 -7.03 -12.11
C TRP A 78 -10.44 -7.47 -10.65
N ASN A 79 -9.96 -8.67 -10.33
CA ASN A 79 -10.00 -9.24 -9.00
C ASN A 79 -8.65 -9.08 -8.30
N GLY A 80 -8.68 -8.98 -6.97
CA GLY A 80 -7.48 -8.91 -6.13
C GLY A 80 -7.62 -7.92 -4.98
N ALA A 81 -6.62 -7.89 -4.11
CA ALA A 81 -6.65 -7.11 -2.88
C ALA A 81 -6.92 -5.62 -3.15
N ALA A 82 -6.20 -5.03 -4.10
CA ALA A 82 -6.38 -3.63 -4.49
C ALA A 82 -7.74 -3.36 -5.18
N PHE A 83 -8.29 -4.34 -5.92
CA PHE A 83 -9.44 -4.12 -6.78
C PHE A 83 -10.78 -4.32 -6.07
N ASN A 84 -10.89 -5.42 -5.31
CA ASN A 84 -12.15 -5.85 -4.68
C ASN A 84 -11.96 -6.50 -3.31
N ASN A 85 -10.78 -6.34 -2.69
CA ASN A 85 -10.42 -6.86 -1.36
C ASN A 85 -10.29 -8.39 -1.28
N ILE A 86 -10.17 -9.10 -2.39
CA ILE A 86 -10.01 -10.56 -2.40
C ILE A 86 -8.53 -10.91 -2.46
N LYS A 87 -8.03 -11.62 -1.45
CA LYS A 87 -6.59 -11.94 -1.28
C LYS A 87 -6.13 -13.15 -2.11
N THR A 88 -7.03 -13.94 -2.68
CA THR A 88 -6.70 -15.24 -3.29
C THR A 88 -6.59 -15.23 -4.81
N VAL A 89 -7.08 -14.17 -5.45
CA VAL A 89 -7.23 -14.08 -6.91
C VAL A 89 -6.51 -12.85 -7.42
N GLN A 90 -6.18 -12.88 -8.71
CA GLN A 90 -5.53 -11.78 -9.42
C GLN A 90 -6.35 -11.42 -10.67
N PRO A 91 -5.99 -10.35 -11.39
CA PRO A 91 -6.68 -10.01 -12.63
C PRO A 91 -6.57 -11.12 -13.69
N GLU A 92 -7.70 -11.47 -14.28
CA GLU A 92 -7.81 -12.57 -15.25
C GLU A 92 -8.53 -12.08 -16.52
N SER A 93 -8.02 -12.43 -17.68
CA SER A 93 -8.67 -12.19 -18.96
C SER A 93 -9.81 -13.19 -19.19
N TYR A 94 -10.88 -12.76 -19.87
CA TYR A 94 -11.96 -13.64 -20.28
C TYR A 94 -12.42 -13.31 -21.70
N GLY A 95 -13.01 -14.29 -22.37
CA GLY A 95 -13.66 -14.15 -23.68
C GLY A 95 -12.97 -14.96 -24.76
N ASN A 96 -13.13 -14.51 -26.01
CA ASN A 96 -12.64 -15.20 -27.19
C ASN A 96 -11.18 -14.83 -27.44
N ASN A 97 -10.27 -15.76 -27.17
CA ASN A 97 -8.87 -15.61 -27.47
C ASN A 97 -8.65 -15.60 -28.99
N TYR A 98 -8.12 -14.51 -29.53
CA TYR A 98 -7.76 -14.40 -30.95
C TYR A 98 -6.35 -14.88 -31.20
N TRP A 99 -5.45 -14.56 -30.28
CA TRP A 99 -4.04 -14.90 -30.39
C TRP A 99 -3.38 -14.84 -29.03
N GLU A 100 -2.49 -15.78 -28.79
CA GLU A 100 -1.66 -15.83 -27.58
C GLU A 100 -0.28 -16.33 -28.01
N ALA A 101 0.76 -15.67 -27.52
CA ALA A 101 2.12 -16.06 -27.81
C ALA A 101 2.36 -17.48 -27.25
N ALA A 102 2.74 -18.43 -28.11
CA ALA A 102 3.42 -19.64 -27.62
C ALA A 102 4.77 -19.23 -26.99
N ASP A 103 5.40 -20.12 -26.21
CA ASP A 103 6.69 -19.92 -25.52
C ASP A 103 7.87 -19.59 -26.48
N ASN A 104 7.83 -18.45 -27.18
CA ASN A 104 8.91 -17.78 -27.90
C ASN A 104 8.37 -16.49 -28.58
N PRO A 105 8.58 -15.28 -28.03
CA PRO A 105 8.10 -14.07 -28.68
C PRO A 105 9.00 -13.71 -29.88
N VAL A 106 8.40 -12.99 -30.83
CA VAL A 106 8.99 -12.39 -32.03
C VAL A 106 10.50 -12.13 -31.92
N ILE A 107 11.30 -12.88 -32.69
CA ILE A 107 12.76 -12.71 -32.74
C ILE A 107 13.08 -11.49 -33.59
N TRP A 108 13.42 -10.38 -32.93
CA TRP A 108 14.07 -9.27 -33.60
C TRP A 108 15.44 -9.72 -34.11
N THR A 109 15.77 -9.31 -35.32
CA THR A 109 17.06 -9.62 -35.92
C THR A 109 17.75 -8.32 -36.30
N LEU A 110 18.98 -8.14 -35.84
CA LEU A 110 19.87 -7.11 -36.34
C LEU A 110 20.88 -7.76 -37.28
N VAL A 111 21.04 -7.21 -38.48
CA VAL A 111 22.12 -7.59 -39.39
C VAL A 111 23.13 -6.45 -39.42
N THR A 112 24.37 -6.69 -39.01
CA THR A 112 25.46 -5.70 -39.06
C THR A 112 26.55 -6.25 -39.96
N ASP A 113 26.96 -5.49 -40.99
CA ASP A 113 27.99 -5.91 -41.95
C ASP A 113 27.72 -7.28 -42.61
N GLY A 114 26.44 -7.63 -42.77
CA GLY A 114 26.00 -8.91 -43.34
C GLY A 114 25.90 -10.07 -42.35
N GLU A 115 26.33 -9.89 -41.10
CA GLU A 115 26.21 -10.90 -40.04
C GLU A 115 24.90 -10.74 -39.27
N ARG A 116 24.19 -11.85 -39.06
CA ARG A 116 22.87 -11.88 -38.42
C ARG A 116 22.98 -12.19 -36.93
N GLU A 117 22.40 -11.33 -36.10
CA GLU A 117 22.30 -11.48 -34.66
C GLU A 117 20.83 -11.46 -34.20
N ALA A 118 20.46 -12.40 -33.33
CA ALA A 118 19.17 -12.35 -32.63
C ALA A 118 19.27 -11.34 -31.48
N VAL A 119 18.35 -10.38 -31.45
CA VAL A 119 18.39 -9.28 -30.50
C VAL A 119 17.08 -9.18 -29.72
N ARG A 120 17.12 -8.49 -28.58
CA ARG A 120 15.95 -8.24 -27.73
C ARG A 120 15.82 -6.75 -27.47
N LEU A 121 14.60 -6.25 -27.63
CA LEU A 121 14.25 -4.89 -27.27
C LEU A 121 14.14 -4.74 -25.75
N GLN A 122 14.49 -3.57 -25.24
CA GLN A 122 14.25 -3.15 -23.87
C GLN A 122 13.12 -2.12 -23.87
N TYR A 123 12.07 -2.36 -23.09
CA TYR A 123 11.00 -1.39 -22.92
C TYR A 123 11.48 -0.14 -22.18
N ARG A 124 11.06 1.03 -22.66
CA ARG A 124 11.38 2.33 -22.04
C ARG A 124 10.16 3.11 -21.62
N SER A 125 9.20 3.30 -22.52
CA SER A 125 8.00 4.08 -22.18
C SER A 125 6.83 3.75 -23.07
N TYR A 126 5.66 4.25 -22.69
CA TYR A 126 4.60 4.47 -23.66
C TYR A 126 4.08 5.90 -23.53
N THR A 127 3.59 6.44 -24.64
CA THR A 127 2.94 7.75 -24.72
C THR A 127 1.50 7.61 -25.17
N PHE A 128 0.62 8.48 -24.69
CA PHE A 128 -0.69 8.72 -25.27
C PHE A 128 -0.60 9.88 -26.27
N ASP A 129 -1.21 9.71 -27.45
CA ASP A 129 -1.35 10.75 -28.48
C ASP A 129 -2.75 10.68 -29.11
N GLU A 130 -3.11 11.65 -29.96
CA GLU A 130 -4.42 11.68 -30.65
C GLU A 130 -4.77 10.39 -31.41
N GLY A 131 -3.76 9.59 -31.79
CA GLY A 131 -3.91 8.34 -32.51
C GLY A 131 -3.83 7.07 -31.63
N GLY A 132 -3.80 7.20 -30.30
CA GLY A 132 -3.79 6.07 -29.36
C GLY A 132 -2.53 5.98 -28.53
N ILE A 133 -2.02 4.76 -28.33
CA ILE A 133 -0.82 4.49 -27.53
C ILE A 133 0.37 4.17 -28.43
N THR A 134 1.52 4.76 -28.12
CA THR A 134 2.80 4.48 -28.80
C THR A 134 3.82 3.99 -27.78
N PHE A 135 4.36 2.79 -27.98
CA PHE A 135 5.46 2.26 -27.17
C PHE A 135 6.81 2.75 -27.69
N ARG A 136 7.75 2.93 -26.78
CA ARG A 136 9.15 3.19 -27.07
C ARG A 136 10.00 2.07 -26.46
N TYR A 137 10.86 1.50 -27.30
CA TYR A 137 11.84 0.50 -26.94
C TYR A 137 13.24 0.94 -27.37
N GLU A 138 14.25 0.37 -26.73
CA GLU A 138 15.64 0.55 -27.09
C GLU A 138 16.33 -0.78 -27.38
N LEU A 139 17.27 -0.74 -28.31
CA LEU A 139 18.15 -1.84 -28.64
C LEU A 139 19.60 -1.36 -28.55
N ALA A 140 20.37 -2.00 -27.68
CA ALA A 140 21.81 -1.80 -27.62
C ALA A 140 22.44 -2.22 -28.96
N SER A 141 23.24 -1.33 -29.53
CA SER A 141 23.81 -1.50 -30.89
C SER A 141 25.34 -1.39 -30.92
N GLY A 142 25.99 -1.37 -29.74
CA GLY A 142 27.42 -1.10 -29.60
C GLY A 142 27.85 0.35 -29.87
N LYS A 143 26.89 1.25 -30.16
CA LYS A 143 27.12 2.69 -30.37
C LYS A 143 26.90 3.49 -29.09
N ALA A 144 27.28 4.78 -29.14
CA ALA A 144 27.01 5.74 -28.07
C ALA A 144 25.50 5.98 -27.87
N GLU A 145 24.70 5.96 -28.95
CA GLU A 145 23.24 6.04 -28.88
C GLU A 145 22.59 4.71 -29.28
N PRO A 146 21.58 4.22 -28.53
CA PRO A 146 20.86 3.00 -28.89
C PRO A 146 19.98 3.21 -30.12
N ILE A 147 19.64 2.10 -30.78
CA ILE A 147 18.57 2.10 -31.80
C ILE A 147 17.24 2.19 -31.05
N THR A 148 16.42 3.18 -31.37
CA THR A 148 15.10 3.35 -30.74
C THR A 148 14.03 2.82 -31.69
N VAL A 149 13.13 2.00 -31.16
CA VAL A 149 12.00 1.42 -31.90
C VAL A 149 10.71 1.91 -31.27
N PHE A 150 9.84 2.46 -32.11
CA PHE A 150 8.48 2.84 -31.75
C PHE A 150 7.51 1.80 -32.26
N GLU A 151 6.46 1.53 -31.48
CA GLU A 151 5.38 0.65 -31.87
C GLU A 151 4.01 1.26 -31.57
N LYS A 152 3.12 1.26 -32.55
CA LYS A 152 1.74 1.72 -32.42
C LYS A 152 0.76 0.60 -32.76
N PRO A 153 0.13 -0.05 -31.77
CA PRO A 153 -0.91 -1.04 -32.02
C PRO A 153 -2.28 -0.41 -32.28
N ALA A 154 -3.05 -1.03 -33.16
CA ALA A 154 -4.43 -0.65 -33.44
C ALA A 154 -5.27 -1.85 -33.91
N PHE A 155 -6.54 -1.85 -33.53
CA PHE A 155 -7.55 -2.66 -34.20
C PHE A 155 -8.13 -1.89 -35.39
N LEU A 156 -8.11 -2.52 -36.56
CA LEU A 156 -8.71 -1.98 -37.78
C LEU A 156 -9.99 -2.74 -38.10
N PRO A 157 -11.08 -2.04 -38.45
CA PRO A 157 -12.32 -2.68 -38.88
C PRO A 157 -12.14 -3.35 -40.24
N GLY A 158 -12.76 -4.51 -40.42
CA GLY A 158 -12.96 -5.18 -41.70
C GLY A 158 -14.39 -5.71 -41.79
N GLU A 159 -14.88 -6.01 -43.00
CA GLU A 159 -16.30 -6.38 -43.20
C GLU A 159 -16.66 -7.76 -42.61
N GLU A 160 -15.70 -8.70 -42.53
CA GLU A 160 -15.88 -10.06 -41.97
C GLU A 160 -14.71 -10.50 -41.06
N GLN A 161 -13.69 -9.66 -40.94
CA GLN A 161 -12.46 -9.96 -40.22
C GLN A 161 -12.03 -8.75 -39.44
N ILE A 162 -11.41 -9.00 -38.30
CA ILE A 162 -10.74 -7.99 -37.52
C ILE A 162 -9.24 -8.09 -37.70
N ILE A 163 -8.58 -6.96 -37.90
CA ILE A 163 -7.14 -6.88 -38.09
C ILE A 163 -6.52 -6.19 -36.90
N PHE A 164 -5.62 -6.87 -36.19
CA PHE A 164 -4.74 -6.25 -35.21
C PHE A 164 -3.44 -5.86 -35.91
N ARG A 165 -3.24 -4.56 -36.12
CA ARG A 165 -2.06 -3.99 -36.78
C ARG A 165 -1.12 -3.41 -35.75
N ARG A 166 0.17 -3.72 -35.85
CA ARG A 166 1.27 -3.09 -35.12
C ARG A 166 2.15 -2.35 -36.12
N GLU A 167 2.19 -1.04 -36.02
CA GLU A 167 3.05 -0.20 -36.85
C GLU A 167 4.35 0.08 -36.11
N PHE A 168 5.49 -0.17 -36.77
CA PHE A 168 6.81 0.02 -36.21
C PHE A 168 7.60 1.06 -36.99
N ARG A 169 8.33 1.92 -36.27
CA ARG A 169 9.31 2.84 -36.84
C ARG A 169 10.59 2.76 -36.01
N CYS A 170 11.76 2.83 -36.63
CA CYS A 170 13.02 2.95 -35.89
C CYS A 170 13.77 4.24 -36.22
N VAL A 171 14.65 4.64 -35.31
CA VAL A 171 15.63 5.73 -35.48
C VAL A 171 16.98 5.27 -34.97
N ASN A 172 18.05 5.97 -35.36
CA ASN A 172 19.44 5.68 -34.99
C ASN A 172 19.99 4.34 -35.52
N LEU A 173 19.36 3.76 -36.56
CA LEU A 173 19.91 2.61 -37.30
C LEU A 173 21.14 3.05 -38.11
N GLY A 174 22.23 2.28 -38.07
CA GLY A 174 23.43 2.57 -38.86
C GLY A 174 23.30 2.24 -40.35
N ASP A 175 24.11 2.90 -41.19
CA ASP A 175 24.13 2.65 -42.64
C ASP A 175 24.48 1.20 -43.02
N ASN A 176 25.22 0.49 -42.16
CA ASN A 176 25.59 -0.91 -42.32
C ASN A 176 24.70 -1.88 -41.52
N GLN A 177 23.61 -1.37 -40.93
CA GLN A 177 22.71 -2.13 -40.07
C GLN A 177 21.34 -2.29 -40.72
N ILE A 178 20.76 -3.49 -40.59
CA ILE A 178 19.39 -3.80 -41.03
C ILE A 178 18.64 -4.42 -39.86
N LEU A 179 17.62 -3.74 -39.36
CA LEU A 179 16.75 -4.27 -38.31
C LEU A 179 15.54 -4.97 -38.94
N ARG A 180 15.18 -6.14 -38.41
CA ARG A 180 14.03 -6.91 -38.90
C ARG A 180 13.12 -7.37 -37.78
N ILE A 181 11.83 -7.40 -38.09
CA ILE A 181 10.77 -8.04 -37.31
C ILE A 181 10.11 -9.12 -38.19
N GLY A 182 10.40 -10.39 -37.90
CA GLY A 182 10.05 -11.47 -38.83
C GLY A 182 10.66 -11.24 -40.21
N ASP A 183 9.83 -11.21 -41.25
CA ASP A 183 10.27 -10.97 -42.63
C ASP A 183 10.34 -9.49 -43.02
N GLN A 184 9.84 -8.59 -42.17
CA GLN A 184 9.81 -7.16 -42.43
C GLN A 184 11.15 -6.50 -42.12
N VAL A 185 11.58 -5.57 -42.98
CA VAL A 185 12.81 -4.77 -42.81
C VAL A 185 12.44 -3.37 -42.36
N LEU A 186 13.06 -2.88 -41.30
CA LEU A 186 12.92 -1.50 -40.84
C LEU A 186 14.09 -0.65 -41.35
N GLU A 187 13.76 0.54 -41.85
CA GLU A 187 14.70 1.60 -42.21
C GLU A 187 14.42 2.81 -41.31
N ASN A 188 15.43 3.68 -41.13
CA ASN A 188 15.27 4.90 -40.32
C ASN A 188 14.08 5.73 -40.82
N ASP A 189 13.24 6.14 -39.87
CA ASP A 189 12.09 7.02 -40.08
C ASP A 189 11.01 6.49 -41.03
N GLN A 190 11.07 5.21 -41.41
CA GLN A 190 10.03 4.56 -42.19
C GLN A 190 9.17 3.65 -41.31
N SER A 191 7.85 3.79 -41.46
CA SER A 191 6.88 2.94 -40.79
C SER A 191 6.66 1.63 -41.55
N VAL A 192 6.67 0.51 -40.83
CA VAL A 192 6.35 -0.82 -41.35
C VAL A 192 5.27 -1.46 -40.48
N SER A 193 4.29 -2.10 -41.10
CA SER A 193 3.17 -2.72 -40.37
C SER A 193 3.26 -4.25 -40.36
N VAL A 194 3.06 -4.83 -39.19
CA VAL A 194 2.80 -6.26 -39.00
C VAL A 194 1.36 -6.42 -38.57
N SER A 195 0.61 -7.28 -39.27
CA SER A 195 -0.82 -7.47 -39.03
C SER A 195 -1.14 -8.93 -38.73
N LEU A 196 -2.05 -9.15 -37.79
CA LEU A 196 -2.72 -10.42 -37.55
C LEU A 196 -4.19 -10.26 -37.90
N SER A 197 -4.72 -11.19 -38.70
CA SER A 197 -6.12 -11.18 -39.15
C SER A 197 -6.88 -12.32 -38.50
N PHE A 198 -8.05 -12.02 -37.96
CA PHE A 198 -8.91 -12.97 -37.26
C PHE A 198 -10.33 -12.91 -37.82
N ALA A 199 -11.02 -14.04 -37.84
CA ALA A 199 -12.45 -14.05 -38.07
C ALA A 199 -13.15 -13.38 -36.88
N GLU A 200 -14.02 -12.40 -37.14
CA GLU A 200 -14.71 -11.71 -36.05
C GLU A 200 -15.59 -12.71 -35.27
N GLN A 201 -15.39 -12.74 -33.94
CA GLN A 201 -16.17 -13.60 -33.04
C GLN A 201 -17.22 -12.75 -32.32
N PRO A 202 -18.37 -13.31 -31.93
CA PRO A 202 -19.36 -12.58 -31.14
C PRO A 202 -18.76 -12.09 -29.81
N PRO A 203 -19.25 -10.97 -29.25
CA PRO A 203 -18.81 -10.51 -27.94
C PRO A 203 -19.09 -11.59 -26.90
N ALA A 204 -18.07 -11.94 -26.12
CA ALA A 204 -18.23 -12.82 -24.98
C ALA A 204 -18.79 -12.01 -23.80
N SER A 205 -19.90 -12.47 -23.23
CA SER A 205 -20.30 -11.96 -21.92
C SER A 205 -19.18 -12.22 -20.92
N PRO A 206 -19.01 -11.35 -19.90
CA PRO A 206 -18.29 -11.77 -18.69
C PRO A 206 -18.81 -13.14 -18.32
N PRO A 207 -17.93 -14.12 -18.01
CA PRO A 207 -18.42 -15.36 -17.45
C PRO A 207 -19.39 -14.95 -16.34
N GLU A 208 -20.63 -15.47 -16.37
CA GLU A 208 -21.41 -15.56 -15.13
C GLU A 208 -20.37 -16.08 -14.16
N LEU A 209 -20.01 -15.29 -13.14
CA LEU A 209 -19.06 -15.71 -12.11
C LEU A 209 -19.49 -17.13 -11.82
N ALA A 210 -18.73 -18.11 -12.31
CA ALA A 210 -19.23 -19.46 -12.32
C ALA A 210 -19.31 -19.71 -10.84
N VAL A 211 -20.52 -19.68 -10.28
CA VAL A 211 -20.73 -20.14 -8.94
C VAL A 211 -20.66 -21.65 -9.10
N SER A 212 -19.45 -22.13 -9.42
CA SER A 212 -19.05 -23.49 -9.15
C SER A 212 -19.42 -23.72 -7.69
N GLY A 213 -19.71 -24.97 -7.33
CA GLY A 213 -20.02 -25.32 -5.94
C GLY A 213 -18.99 -24.81 -4.91
N ASP A 214 -17.81 -24.37 -5.35
CA ASP A 214 -16.73 -23.76 -4.58
C ASP A 214 -16.88 -22.26 -4.27
N ASN A 215 -17.79 -21.52 -4.94
CA ASN A 215 -17.93 -20.06 -4.81
C ASN A 215 -18.94 -19.60 -3.74
N SER A 216 -19.41 -20.51 -2.89
CA SER A 216 -20.29 -20.13 -1.77
C SER A 216 -19.50 -19.51 -0.60
N GLN A 217 -18.22 -19.88 -0.44
CA GLN A 217 -17.27 -19.18 0.44
C GLN A 217 -17.07 -17.72 0.00
N TYR A 218 -16.97 -17.48 -1.31
CA TYR A 218 -16.90 -16.14 -1.89
C TYR A 218 -18.11 -15.26 -1.52
N TRP A 219 -19.33 -15.82 -1.49
CA TRP A 219 -20.52 -15.08 -1.06
C TRP A 219 -20.59 -14.86 0.46
N LEU A 220 -20.10 -15.80 1.26
CA LEU A 220 -19.96 -15.64 2.72
C LEU A 220 -18.97 -14.51 3.06
N ASP A 221 -17.83 -14.48 2.36
CA ASP A 221 -16.80 -13.47 2.54
C ASP A 221 -17.26 -12.08 2.05
N ARG A 222 -17.93 -12.03 0.89
CA ARG A 222 -18.48 -10.79 0.30
C ARG A 222 -19.64 -10.21 1.11
N SER A 223 -20.45 -11.06 1.74
CA SER A 223 -21.61 -10.65 2.55
C SER A 223 -21.24 -10.28 4.00
N GLY A 224 -19.94 -10.29 4.32
CA GLY A 224 -19.42 -9.96 5.64
C GLY A 224 -19.63 -11.04 6.71
N CYS A 225 -20.13 -12.23 6.32
CA CYS A 225 -20.45 -13.31 7.25
C CYS A 225 -19.19 -13.83 7.96
N SER A 226 -18.05 -13.82 7.27
CA SER A 226 -16.75 -14.26 7.79
C SER A 226 -16.16 -13.33 8.86
N THR A 227 -16.79 -12.18 9.11
CA THR A 227 -16.46 -11.28 10.24
C THR A 227 -16.88 -11.89 11.57
N CYS A 228 -17.95 -12.70 11.57
CA CYS A 228 -18.56 -13.24 12.77
C CYS A 228 -18.63 -14.77 12.80
N HIS A 229 -18.37 -15.44 11.68
CA HIS A 229 -18.42 -16.88 11.56
C HIS A 229 -17.12 -17.38 10.92
N ASP A 230 -16.43 -18.31 11.59
CA ASP A 230 -15.30 -19.02 11.00
C ASP A 230 -15.74 -20.40 10.48
N HIS A 231 -14.92 -21.00 9.62
CA HIS A 231 -15.21 -22.32 9.05
C HIS A 231 -15.26 -23.41 10.12
N LEU A 232 -14.27 -23.44 11.02
CA LEU A 232 -14.05 -24.52 11.98
C LEU A 232 -14.32 -24.07 13.41
N GLU A 233 -13.95 -22.84 13.76
CA GLU A 233 -13.98 -22.35 15.13
C GLU A 233 -15.16 -21.39 15.37
N ALA A 234 -15.69 -21.39 16.59
CA ALA A 234 -16.66 -20.36 16.96
C ALA A 234 -15.90 -19.06 17.23
N SER A 235 -16.39 -17.94 16.68
CA SER A 235 -15.81 -16.61 16.93
C SER A 235 -16.83 -15.73 17.67
N VAL A 236 -17.49 -14.82 16.95
CA VAL A 236 -18.64 -14.04 17.47
C VAL A 236 -19.93 -14.86 17.39
N GLY A 237 -20.07 -15.64 16.33
CA GLY A 237 -21.12 -16.61 16.07
C GLY A 237 -20.58 -18.04 15.96
N PRO A 238 -21.46 -19.06 15.82
CA PRO A 238 -21.05 -20.45 15.67
C PRO A 238 -20.26 -20.68 14.38
N SER A 239 -19.36 -21.67 14.38
CA SER A 239 -18.65 -22.07 13.15
C SER A 239 -19.62 -22.61 12.10
N TYR A 240 -19.26 -22.48 10.82
CA TYR A 240 -20.06 -23.06 9.74
C TYR A 240 -20.23 -24.57 9.90
N GLU A 241 -19.17 -25.28 10.34
CA GLU A 241 -19.24 -26.70 10.67
C GLU A 241 -20.25 -26.99 11.79
N SER A 242 -20.28 -26.18 12.85
CA SER A 242 -21.25 -26.34 13.95
C SER A 242 -22.68 -26.15 13.48
N ILE A 243 -22.93 -25.16 12.61
CA ILE A 243 -24.25 -24.95 11.99
C ILE A 243 -24.64 -26.19 11.15
N ALA A 244 -23.70 -26.70 10.33
CA ALA A 244 -23.90 -27.89 9.50
C ALA A 244 -24.18 -29.17 10.32
N MET A 245 -23.58 -29.28 11.50
CA MET A 245 -23.80 -30.40 12.42
C MET A 245 -25.14 -30.31 13.16
N ARG A 246 -25.64 -29.11 13.44
CA ARG A 246 -26.89 -28.90 14.20
C ARG A 246 -28.14 -29.06 13.35
N TYR A 247 -28.06 -28.77 12.05
CA TYR A 247 -29.21 -28.72 11.16
C TYR A 247 -29.13 -29.76 10.05
N GLU A 248 -30.19 -30.56 9.88
CA GLU A 248 -30.24 -31.54 8.80
C GLU A 248 -30.42 -30.88 7.42
N PRO A 249 -29.62 -31.24 6.40
CA PRO A 249 -29.74 -30.67 5.07
C PRO A 249 -31.11 -30.98 4.43
N GLY A 250 -31.83 -29.95 4.01
CA GLY A 250 -33.14 -30.10 3.38
C GLY A 250 -33.79 -28.75 3.07
N LYS A 251 -34.76 -28.73 2.16
CA LYS A 251 -35.41 -27.48 1.71
C LYS A 251 -35.97 -26.65 2.87
N ALA A 252 -36.67 -27.28 3.81
CA ALA A 252 -37.24 -26.60 4.96
C ALA A 252 -36.17 -25.97 5.88
N THR A 253 -35.03 -26.63 6.03
CA THR A 253 -33.87 -26.11 6.79
C THR A 253 -33.23 -24.92 6.09
N VAL A 254 -33.08 -25.00 4.76
CA VAL A 254 -32.54 -23.91 3.96
C VAL A 254 -33.44 -22.68 4.07
N ASP A 255 -34.75 -22.85 3.92
CA ASP A 255 -35.73 -21.76 4.03
C ASP A 255 -35.68 -21.11 5.44
N LEU A 256 -35.56 -21.92 6.50
CA LEU A 256 -35.46 -21.46 7.89
C LEU A 256 -34.19 -20.65 8.18
N LEU A 257 -33.04 -21.17 7.76
CA LEU A 257 -31.75 -20.52 7.96
C LEU A 257 -31.64 -19.27 7.09
N ALA A 258 -32.19 -19.29 5.87
CA ALA A 258 -32.23 -18.12 5.02
C ALA A 258 -33.05 -16.97 5.63
N GLN A 259 -34.19 -17.28 6.25
CA GLN A 259 -34.94 -16.29 7.03
C GLN A 259 -34.17 -15.78 8.25
N SER A 260 -33.39 -16.65 8.90
CA SER A 260 -32.55 -16.26 10.05
C SER A 260 -31.40 -15.34 9.62
N VAL A 261 -30.81 -15.55 8.43
CA VAL A 261 -29.78 -14.66 7.86
C VAL A 261 -30.40 -13.32 7.47
N ARG A 262 -31.55 -13.32 6.79
CA ARG A 262 -32.21 -12.09 6.35
C ARG A 262 -32.68 -11.22 7.51
N ASN A 263 -33.32 -11.82 8.51
CA ASN A 263 -33.99 -11.09 9.58
C ASN A 263 -33.14 -10.99 10.87
N GLY A 264 -31.96 -11.60 10.89
CA GLY A 264 -31.15 -11.74 12.09
C GLY A 264 -31.74 -12.79 13.04
N SER A 265 -30.98 -13.14 14.09
CA SER A 265 -31.46 -14.08 15.10
C SER A 265 -30.77 -13.89 16.45
N THR A 266 -31.47 -14.21 17.54
CA THR A 266 -30.97 -14.11 18.92
C THR A 266 -31.28 -15.37 19.71
N GLY A 267 -30.45 -15.69 20.71
CA GLY A 267 -30.73 -16.76 21.69
C GLY A 267 -30.60 -18.20 21.17
N LYS A 268 -30.24 -18.41 19.89
CA LYS A 268 -30.10 -19.76 19.31
C LYS A 268 -28.73 -20.40 19.59
N TRP A 269 -27.67 -19.60 19.73
CA TRP A 269 -26.28 -20.05 19.84
C TRP A 269 -25.50 -19.35 20.97
N GLY A 270 -26.20 -18.78 21.95
CA GLY A 270 -25.62 -17.98 23.03
C GLY A 270 -26.29 -16.61 23.15
N THR A 271 -25.60 -15.67 23.80
CA THR A 271 -26.07 -14.28 24.04
C THR A 271 -25.83 -13.35 22.85
N ALA A 272 -24.93 -13.70 21.92
CA ALA A 272 -24.63 -12.92 20.72
C ALA A 272 -25.80 -12.94 19.71
N ALA A 273 -26.12 -11.77 19.15
CA ALA A 273 -27.15 -11.58 18.15
C ALA A 273 -26.55 -11.60 16.74
N MET A 274 -27.14 -12.38 15.83
CA MET A 274 -26.82 -12.30 14.40
C MET A 274 -27.51 -11.07 13.80
N ILE A 275 -26.72 -10.19 13.19
CA ILE A 275 -27.17 -8.96 12.52
C ILE A 275 -28.00 -9.34 11.28
N PRO A 276 -29.15 -8.68 11.02
CA PRO A 276 -29.95 -8.95 9.83
C PRO A 276 -29.25 -8.53 8.54
N HIS A 277 -29.42 -9.34 7.48
CA HIS A 277 -28.95 -9.03 6.12
C HIS A 277 -30.13 -8.85 5.15
N PRO A 278 -30.94 -7.78 5.28
CA PRO A 278 -32.14 -7.57 4.46
C PRO A 278 -31.80 -7.26 2.99
N ASP A 279 -30.61 -6.75 2.73
CA ASP A 279 -30.15 -6.31 1.40
C ASP A 279 -29.65 -7.46 0.51
N LEU A 280 -29.53 -8.68 1.06
CA LEU A 280 -29.14 -9.87 0.29
C LEU A 280 -30.37 -10.50 -0.40
N ALA A 281 -30.20 -10.83 -1.69
CA ALA A 281 -31.23 -11.51 -2.46
C ALA A 281 -31.51 -12.91 -1.88
N GLN A 282 -32.78 -13.35 -1.96
CA GLN A 282 -33.22 -14.60 -1.31
C GLN A 282 -32.43 -15.81 -1.82
N ASP A 283 -32.28 -15.88 -3.13
CA ASP A 283 -31.60 -17.00 -3.80
C ASP A 283 -30.11 -17.07 -3.39
N ASP A 284 -29.47 -15.93 -3.12
CA ASP A 284 -28.07 -15.87 -2.68
C ASP A 284 -27.90 -16.33 -1.24
N ILE A 285 -28.81 -15.93 -0.34
CA ILE A 285 -28.83 -16.42 1.03
C ILE A 285 -29.05 -17.94 1.05
N GLU A 286 -30.00 -18.45 0.24
CA GLU A 286 -30.26 -19.89 0.16
C GLU A 286 -29.05 -20.68 -0.35
N ARG A 287 -28.28 -20.11 -1.29
CA ARG A 287 -27.02 -20.71 -1.77
C ARG A 287 -25.96 -20.76 -0.67
N MET A 288 -25.74 -19.65 0.05
CA MET A 288 -24.81 -19.59 1.19
C MET A 288 -25.15 -20.63 2.26
N VAL A 289 -26.44 -20.73 2.60
CA VAL A 289 -26.93 -21.71 3.59
C VAL A 289 -26.73 -23.14 3.13
N ARG A 290 -27.00 -23.47 1.85
CA ARG A 290 -26.77 -24.81 1.31
C ARG A 290 -25.30 -25.22 1.40
N TYR A 291 -24.39 -24.28 1.17
CA TYR A 291 -22.96 -24.52 1.33
C TYR A 291 -22.59 -24.74 2.79
N ILE A 292 -23.04 -23.89 3.71
CA ILE A 292 -22.80 -24.09 5.16
C ILE A 292 -23.23 -25.50 5.56
N LEU A 293 -24.44 -25.94 5.15
CA LEU A 293 -24.94 -27.29 5.45
C LEU A 293 -24.14 -28.41 4.77
N SER A 294 -23.40 -28.13 3.70
CA SER A 294 -22.51 -29.08 3.03
C SER A 294 -21.20 -29.31 3.78
N LEU A 295 -20.81 -28.40 4.69
CA LEU A 295 -19.59 -28.48 5.48
C LEU A 295 -19.67 -29.48 6.65
N ARG A 296 -20.73 -30.29 6.69
CA ARG A 296 -20.88 -31.32 7.73
C ARG A 296 -19.76 -32.37 7.59
N PRO A 297 -18.96 -32.60 8.64
CA PRO A 297 -17.84 -33.53 8.58
C PRO A 297 -18.33 -34.97 8.50
N LYS A 298 -17.57 -35.84 7.81
CA LYS A 298 -17.90 -37.28 7.67
C LYS A 298 -17.68 -38.08 8.96
N GLU A 299 -16.84 -37.58 9.87
CA GLU A 299 -16.62 -38.12 11.21
C GLU A 299 -16.73 -36.98 12.26
N PRO A 300 -17.46 -37.15 13.37
CA PRO A 300 -17.59 -36.11 14.38
C PRO A 300 -16.24 -35.88 15.09
N ARG A 301 -15.68 -34.67 15.03
CA ARG A 301 -14.57 -34.28 15.92
C ARG A 301 -15.12 -33.97 17.30
N GLN A 302 -14.41 -34.41 18.36
CA GLN A 302 -14.70 -34.01 19.73
C GLN A 302 -14.55 -32.50 19.84
N ALA A 303 -15.64 -31.79 20.11
CA ALA A 303 -15.61 -30.36 20.38
C ALA A 303 -14.68 -30.11 21.58
N SER A 304 -13.62 -29.34 21.39
CA SER A 304 -12.85 -28.83 22.52
C SER A 304 -13.74 -27.83 23.24
N ALA A 305 -14.33 -28.24 24.35
CA ALA A 305 -14.97 -27.30 25.25
C ALA A 305 -13.87 -26.33 25.74
N LEU A 306 -14.08 -25.04 25.52
CA LEU A 306 -13.20 -24.00 26.03
C LEU A 306 -13.01 -24.23 27.54
N PRO A 307 -11.77 -24.19 28.07
CA PRO A 307 -11.61 -23.92 29.49
C PRO A 307 -12.26 -22.57 29.75
N ALA A 308 -13.09 -22.49 30.79
CA ALA A 308 -13.64 -21.23 31.26
C ALA A 308 -12.46 -20.31 31.59
N VAL A 309 -12.19 -19.37 30.70
CA VAL A 309 -11.40 -18.19 31.04
C VAL A 309 -12.30 -17.43 31.99
N GLU A 310 -11.89 -17.34 33.25
CA GLU A 310 -12.46 -16.36 34.17
C GLU A 310 -12.48 -15.03 33.44
N GLU A 311 -13.67 -14.43 33.30
CA GLU A 311 -13.78 -13.02 32.95
C GLU A 311 -12.98 -12.24 33.98
N ILE A 312 -11.73 -11.92 33.64
CA ILE A 312 -11.08 -10.74 34.21
C ILE A 312 -11.91 -9.60 33.64
N SER A 313 -12.89 -9.18 34.43
CA SER A 313 -13.55 -7.89 34.37
C SER A 313 -12.46 -6.82 34.21
N ALA A 314 -12.12 -6.50 32.97
CA ALA A 314 -11.35 -5.32 32.64
C ALA A 314 -12.24 -4.14 33.00
N ASP A 315 -11.84 -3.42 34.04
CA ASP A 315 -12.18 -2.00 34.23
C ASP A 315 -12.15 -1.32 32.85
N PRO A 316 -13.12 -0.47 32.45
CA PRO A 316 -13.10 0.14 31.12
C PRO A 316 -11.76 0.82 30.88
N ALA A 317 -10.95 0.22 30.01
CA ALA A 317 -9.58 0.64 29.81
C ALA A 317 -9.57 2.11 29.36
N ILE A 318 -8.83 2.93 30.09
CA ILE A 318 -8.74 4.35 29.81
C ILE A 318 -7.87 4.51 28.55
N PRO A 319 -8.33 5.20 27.50
CA PRO A 319 -7.53 5.46 26.32
C PRO A 319 -6.17 6.06 26.67
N GLY A 320 -5.09 5.47 26.17
CA GLY A 320 -3.72 5.88 26.48
C GLY A 320 -3.09 5.20 27.71
N PHE A 321 -3.81 4.31 28.41
CA PHE A 321 -3.37 3.60 29.62
C PHE A 321 -3.72 2.12 29.55
N GLY A 322 -2.93 1.37 28.76
CA GLY A 322 -3.17 -0.04 28.45
C GLY A 322 -4.20 -0.26 27.32
N ALA A 323 -4.71 0.83 26.74
CA ALA A 323 -5.63 0.80 25.62
C ALA A 323 -5.24 1.86 24.56
N PRO A 324 -5.59 1.61 23.29
CA PRO A 324 -5.45 2.59 22.22
C PRO A 324 -6.04 3.96 22.57
N LEU A 325 -5.41 5.03 22.07
CA LEU A 325 -6.04 6.35 22.08
C LEU A 325 -7.28 6.33 21.18
N THR A 326 -8.19 7.26 21.41
CA THR A 326 -9.41 7.44 20.60
C THR A 326 -9.46 8.77 19.87
N ASP A 327 -8.60 9.72 20.25
CA ASP A 327 -8.68 11.12 19.85
C ASP A 327 -7.41 11.57 19.12
N VAL A 328 -7.50 12.77 18.53
CA VAL A 328 -6.35 13.50 17.99
C VAL A 328 -5.56 14.12 19.12
N HIS A 329 -4.24 14.17 18.97
CA HIS A 329 -3.35 14.74 19.97
C HIS A 329 -3.72 16.22 20.23
N PRO A 330 -3.84 16.69 21.48
CA PRO A 330 -4.31 18.04 21.81
C PRO A 330 -3.52 19.18 21.17
N ALA A 331 -2.25 18.93 20.84
CA ALA A 331 -1.36 19.85 20.14
C ALA A 331 -1.70 20.08 18.66
N PHE A 332 -2.67 19.35 18.11
CA PHE A 332 -3.05 19.42 16.71
C PHE A 332 -4.54 19.70 16.53
N THR A 333 -4.84 20.54 15.56
CA THR A 333 -6.18 20.74 15.02
C THR A 333 -6.34 19.89 13.77
N LEU A 334 -7.33 18.99 13.77
CA LEU A 334 -7.64 18.11 12.65
C LEU A 334 -8.56 18.81 11.64
N GLN A 335 -8.26 18.64 10.36
CA GLN A 335 -9.06 19.09 9.23
C GLN A 335 -9.22 17.94 8.25
N THR A 336 -10.44 17.68 7.79
CA THR A 336 -10.67 16.76 6.67
C THR A 336 -10.46 17.52 5.37
N ILE A 337 -9.65 16.96 4.46
CA ILE A 337 -9.28 17.64 3.21
C ILE A 337 -9.67 16.83 1.96
N ARG A 338 -10.36 15.69 2.11
CA ARG A 338 -11.00 15.02 0.98
C ARG A 338 -12.37 15.65 0.68
N PRO A 339 -12.61 16.14 -0.54
CA PRO A 339 -13.95 16.53 -0.98
C PRO A 339 -14.93 15.36 -0.98
N ASP A 340 -16.22 15.68 -1.01
CA ASP A 340 -17.28 14.68 -1.14
C ASP A 340 -17.11 13.88 -2.43
N GLY A 341 -17.28 12.56 -2.32
CA GLY A 341 -17.08 11.63 -3.43
C GLY A 341 -15.63 11.19 -3.67
N PHE A 342 -14.63 11.94 -3.20
CA PHE A 342 -13.23 11.54 -3.27
C PHE A 342 -12.88 10.65 -2.07
N LYS A 343 -12.63 9.35 -2.34
CA LYS A 343 -12.40 8.32 -1.32
C LYS A 343 -11.06 7.60 -1.56
N PRO A 344 -9.93 8.33 -1.50
CA PRO A 344 -8.64 7.76 -1.89
C PRO A 344 -8.18 6.72 -0.87
N ARG A 345 -7.86 5.52 -1.37
CA ARG A 345 -7.07 4.54 -0.62
C ARG A 345 -5.60 4.90 -0.81
N VAL A 346 -5.02 5.72 0.07
CA VAL A 346 -3.76 6.40 -0.20
C VAL A 346 -2.57 5.43 -0.22
N GLY A 347 -1.93 5.29 -1.38
CA GLY A 347 -0.72 4.49 -1.58
C GLY A 347 0.59 5.29 -1.43
N GLY A 348 0.59 6.55 -1.86
CA GLY A 348 1.75 7.46 -1.91
C GLY A 348 1.32 8.92 -1.79
N MET A 349 2.18 9.78 -1.25
CA MET A 349 1.94 11.22 -1.11
C MET A 349 3.23 12.02 -1.34
N ALA A 350 3.12 13.14 -2.06
CA ALA A 350 4.22 14.10 -2.24
C ALA A 350 3.66 15.50 -2.56
N PHE A 351 4.44 16.55 -2.34
CA PHE A 351 4.07 17.90 -2.77
C PHE A 351 4.84 18.31 -4.02
N LEU A 352 4.15 18.97 -4.94
CA LEU A 352 4.79 19.74 -6.01
C LEU A 352 5.30 21.08 -5.47
N PRO A 353 6.31 21.71 -6.11
CA PRO A 353 6.82 23.02 -5.71
C PRO A 353 5.78 24.14 -5.73
N ASP A 354 4.71 23.97 -6.51
CA ASP A 354 3.60 24.92 -6.60
C ASP A 354 2.58 24.80 -5.46
N GLY A 355 2.77 23.84 -4.55
CA GLY A 355 1.91 23.59 -3.39
C GLY A 355 0.80 22.57 -3.61
N ARG A 356 0.63 22.03 -4.82
CA ARG A 356 -0.33 20.93 -5.05
C ARG A 356 0.13 19.65 -4.33
N LEU A 357 -0.82 18.99 -3.66
CA LEU A 357 -0.61 17.68 -3.06
C LEU A 357 -0.88 16.59 -4.09
N LEU A 358 0.11 15.74 -4.34
CA LEU A 358 -0.05 14.52 -5.13
C LEU A 358 -0.43 13.35 -4.22
N VAL A 359 -1.40 12.55 -4.67
CA VAL A 359 -1.85 11.32 -4.00
C VAL A 359 -1.94 10.18 -5.03
N SER A 360 -1.23 9.07 -4.79
CA SER A 360 -1.46 7.83 -5.54
C SER A 360 -2.45 6.92 -4.80
N THR A 361 -3.21 6.10 -5.53
CA THR A 361 -4.23 5.22 -4.94
C THR A 361 -3.94 3.73 -5.10
N TRP A 362 -4.09 2.99 -4.00
CA TRP A 362 -4.09 1.52 -3.98
C TRP A 362 -5.53 1.01 -4.15
N ASP A 363 -6.03 1.10 -5.37
CA ASP A 363 -7.41 0.75 -5.72
C ASP A 363 -7.55 0.25 -7.17
N SER A 364 -8.79 0.17 -7.66
CA SER A 364 -9.11 -0.27 -9.01
C SER A 364 -8.85 0.76 -10.11
N ILE A 365 -8.31 1.92 -9.81
CA ILE A 365 -7.86 2.89 -10.80
C ILE A 365 -6.33 2.86 -10.90
N GLY A 366 -5.64 2.70 -9.76
CA GLY A 366 -4.20 2.84 -9.70
C GLY A 366 -3.80 4.25 -10.16
N GLY A 367 -4.50 5.24 -9.62
CA GLY A 367 -4.46 6.63 -10.07
C GLY A 367 -3.38 7.44 -9.37
N VAL A 368 -3.00 8.57 -9.98
CA VAL A 368 -2.36 9.70 -9.30
C VAL A 368 -3.25 10.92 -9.47
N TYR A 369 -3.49 11.62 -8.37
CA TYR A 369 -4.33 12.81 -8.31
C TYR A 369 -3.50 13.99 -7.83
N ALA A 370 -3.65 15.15 -8.47
CA ALA A 370 -3.15 16.43 -8.00
C ALA A 370 -4.30 17.20 -7.33
N LEU A 371 -4.06 17.65 -6.09
CA LEU A 371 -5.01 18.40 -5.29
C LEU A 371 -4.52 19.83 -5.08
N GLU A 372 -5.32 20.81 -5.48
CA GLU A 372 -5.09 22.24 -5.28
C GLU A 372 -5.94 22.74 -4.10
N GLY A 373 -5.42 23.69 -3.30
CA GLY A 373 -6.16 24.35 -2.23
C GLY A 373 -6.22 23.58 -0.90
N VAL A 374 -5.42 22.53 -0.74
CA VAL A 374 -5.42 21.66 0.45
C VAL A 374 -4.95 22.40 1.72
N GLU A 375 -4.19 23.48 1.56
CA GLU A 375 -3.73 24.36 2.64
C GLU A 375 -4.89 25.10 3.32
N THR A 376 -6.00 25.32 2.62
CA THR A 376 -7.18 26.01 3.17
C THR A 376 -7.87 25.22 4.29
N GLY A 377 -7.74 23.89 4.27
CA GLY A 377 -8.49 23.00 5.16
C GLY A 377 -10.01 22.95 4.88
N ASP A 378 -10.47 23.55 3.78
CA ASP A 378 -11.88 23.61 3.39
C ASP A 378 -12.12 22.74 2.16
N THR A 379 -12.90 21.67 2.34
CA THR A 379 -13.20 20.71 1.28
C THR A 379 -13.94 21.30 0.09
N GLN A 380 -14.59 22.47 0.24
CA GLN A 380 -15.27 23.16 -0.87
C GLN A 380 -14.31 23.92 -1.79
N GLN A 381 -13.09 24.22 -1.32
CA GLN A 381 -12.07 24.94 -2.07
C GLN A 381 -11.06 24.01 -2.73
N ILE A 382 -11.10 22.72 -2.41
CA ILE A 382 -10.15 21.73 -2.91
C ILE A 382 -10.60 21.21 -4.27
N LYS A 383 -9.73 21.38 -5.27
CA LYS A 383 -9.92 20.80 -6.60
C LYS A 383 -9.10 19.53 -6.73
N VAL A 384 -9.71 18.49 -7.28
CA VAL A 384 -9.05 17.19 -7.51
C VAL A 384 -8.98 16.95 -9.01
N GLN A 385 -7.76 16.80 -9.54
CA GLN A 385 -7.51 16.41 -10.93
C GLN A 385 -6.84 15.04 -10.93
N GLN A 386 -7.39 14.07 -11.66
CA GLN A 386 -6.67 12.83 -11.94
C GLN A 386 -5.64 13.11 -13.03
N ILE A 387 -4.35 12.96 -12.72
CA ILE A 387 -3.26 13.27 -13.65
C ILE A 387 -2.70 12.01 -14.31
N ALA A 388 -2.89 10.84 -13.69
CA ALA A 388 -2.45 9.54 -14.23
C ALA A 388 -3.36 8.40 -13.75
N SER A 389 -3.34 7.26 -14.45
CA SER A 389 -3.87 5.99 -13.94
C SER A 389 -3.30 4.76 -14.63
N GLY A 390 -3.80 3.58 -14.24
CA GLY A 390 -3.34 2.31 -14.77
C GLY A 390 -2.02 1.83 -14.15
N LEU A 391 -1.62 2.40 -13.00
CA LEU A 391 -0.44 1.99 -12.26
C LEU A 391 -0.76 0.74 -11.41
N SER A 392 0.22 -0.16 -11.28
CA SER A 392 0.08 -1.42 -10.54
C SER A 392 0.51 -1.24 -9.08
N GLU A 393 -0.48 -1.09 -8.20
CA GLU A 393 -0.27 -0.94 -6.75
C GLU A 393 0.77 0.16 -6.44
N PRO A 394 0.48 1.44 -6.79
CA PRO A 394 1.42 2.55 -6.64
C PRO A 394 1.59 2.95 -5.17
N LEU A 395 2.41 2.20 -4.44
CA LEU A 395 2.69 2.36 -3.01
C LEU A 395 3.91 3.24 -2.71
N GLY A 396 4.42 3.95 -3.72
CA GLY A 396 5.34 5.06 -3.48
C GLY A 396 5.24 6.18 -4.48
N LEU A 397 5.48 7.39 -4.01
CA LEU A 397 5.32 8.63 -4.76
C LEU A 397 6.30 9.66 -4.20
N THR A 398 7.07 10.32 -5.07
CA THR A 398 7.95 11.42 -4.69
C THR A 398 8.09 12.41 -5.86
N THR A 399 8.66 13.57 -5.58
CA THR A 399 8.95 14.61 -6.57
C THR A 399 10.44 14.97 -6.55
N VAL A 400 11.00 15.24 -7.73
CA VAL A 400 12.34 15.84 -7.86
C VAL A 400 12.19 17.14 -8.64
N GLY A 401 12.05 18.25 -7.92
CA GLY A 401 11.56 19.49 -8.54
C GLY A 401 10.10 19.33 -8.94
N ASP A 402 9.78 19.58 -10.20
CA ASP A 402 8.46 19.38 -10.81
C ASP A 402 8.24 17.97 -11.37
N GLU A 403 9.29 17.15 -11.42
CA GLU A 403 9.22 15.78 -11.96
C GLU A 403 8.58 14.81 -10.97
N ILE A 404 7.63 14.00 -11.44
CA ILE A 404 6.84 13.08 -10.62
C ILE A 404 7.31 11.63 -10.83
N PHE A 405 7.63 10.94 -9.73
CA PHE A 405 8.08 9.54 -9.76
C PHE A 405 7.19 8.65 -8.88
N VAL A 406 6.83 7.49 -9.43
CA VAL A 406 5.95 6.52 -8.77
C VAL A 406 6.64 5.16 -8.66
N MET A 407 6.70 4.64 -7.43
CA MET A 407 7.08 3.26 -7.18
C MET A 407 5.84 2.38 -7.27
N GLN A 408 5.89 1.40 -8.17
CA GLN A 408 4.87 0.39 -8.39
C GLN A 408 5.41 -0.98 -8.03
N LYS A 409 4.53 -1.99 -7.98
CA LYS A 409 4.94 -3.36 -7.67
C LYS A 409 6.11 -3.87 -8.53
N HIS A 410 6.17 -3.49 -9.82
CA HIS A 410 7.14 -4.05 -10.78
C HIS A 410 8.09 -3.02 -11.43
N GLU A 411 7.91 -1.72 -11.15
CA GLU A 411 8.60 -0.66 -11.88
C GLU A 411 8.64 0.65 -11.08
N LEU A 412 9.75 1.39 -11.18
CA LEU A 412 9.85 2.81 -10.87
C LEU A 412 9.59 3.61 -12.16
N THR A 413 8.56 4.45 -12.15
CA THR A 413 8.07 5.15 -13.34
C THR A 413 8.09 6.66 -13.12
N GLN A 414 8.57 7.41 -14.11
CA GLN A 414 8.38 8.86 -14.20
C GLN A 414 7.10 9.15 -15.00
N LEU A 415 6.29 10.07 -14.49
CA LEU A 415 5.12 10.60 -15.19
C LEU A 415 5.50 11.94 -15.83
N ILE A 416 5.32 12.06 -17.14
CA ILE A 416 5.68 13.27 -17.90
C ILE A 416 4.45 13.79 -18.64
N ASP A 417 4.22 15.08 -18.48
CA ASP A 417 3.21 15.88 -19.16
C ASP A 417 3.96 16.76 -20.18
N HIS A 418 3.84 16.43 -21.47
CA HIS A 418 4.57 17.09 -22.56
C HIS A 418 3.88 18.38 -23.00
N ASP A 419 2.56 18.44 -22.95
CA ASP A 419 1.77 19.58 -23.42
C ASP A 419 1.29 20.55 -22.32
N GLN A 420 1.56 20.19 -21.06
CA GLN A 420 1.28 20.94 -19.84
C GLN A 420 -0.22 21.14 -19.58
N ASP A 421 -1.07 20.22 -20.03
CA ASP A 421 -2.51 20.23 -19.73
C ASP A 421 -2.85 19.68 -18.32
N GLY A 422 -1.84 19.18 -17.60
CA GLY A 422 -1.96 18.58 -16.28
C GLY A 422 -2.25 17.08 -16.30
N ILE A 423 -2.22 16.44 -17.47
CA ILE A 423 -2.40 14.99 -17.65
C ILE A 423 -1.07 14.36 -18.10
N THR A 424 -0.82 13.14 -17.64
CA THR A 424 0.38 12.40 -18.01
C THR A 424 0.26 11.87 -19.44
N ASP A 425 1.13 12.36 -20.31
CA ASP A 425 1.30 11.86 -21.67
C ASP A 425 2.19 10.63 -21.73
N GLU A 426 3.33 10.64 -21.01
CA GLU A 426 4.34 9.59 -21.06
C GLU A 426 4.57 8.94 -19.70
N TYR A 427 4.59 7.59 -19.72
CA TYR A 427 4.95 6.76 -18.58
C TYR A 427 6.32 6.15 -18.85
N LEU A 428 7.36 6.80 -18.33
CA LEU A 428 8.75 6.44 -18.55
C LEU A 428 9.25 5.47 -17.46
N SER A 429 9.67 4.27 -17.86
CA SER A 429 10.33 3.29 -17.00
C SER A 429 11.73 3.75 -16.65
N ILE A 430 11.92 4.17 -15.39
CA ILE A 430 13.24 4.54 -14.86
C ILE A 430 13.99 3.28 -14.41
N ASN A 431 13.29 2.37 -13.73
CA ASN A 431 13.89 1.12 -13.27
C ASN A 431 12.87 -0.01 -13.18
N HIS A 432 13.17 -1.16 -13.79
CA HIS A 432 12.40 -2.40 -13.67
C HIS A 432 13.32 -3.60 -13.44
N SER A 433 14.51 -3.38 -12.86
CA SER A 433 15.53 -4.41 -12.66
C SER A 433 15.16 -5.40 -11.57
N PHE A 434 14.34 -5.00 -10.61
CA PHE A 434 13.89 -5.85 -9.51
C PHE A 434 12.74 -6.78 -9.93
N GLY A 435 12.80 -8.02 -9.44
CA GLY A 435 11.84 -9.08 -9.69
C GLY A 435 10.48 -8.86 -9.05
N ALA A 436 9.49 -9.61 -9.52
CA ALA A 436 8.16 -9.69 -8.94
C ALA A 436 7.53 -11.05 -9.28
N THR A 437 6.55 -11.43 -8.48
CA THR A 437 5.67 -12.59 -8.65
C THR A 437 4.20 -12.15 -8.64
N PRO A 438 3.26 -13.02 -9.02
CA PRO A 438 1.83 -12.75 -8.92
C PRO A 438 1.30 -12.65 -7.49
N ASP A 439 2.14 -12.83 -6.47
CA ASP A 439 1.67 -12.85 -5.09
C ASP A 439 1.11 -11.49 -4.64
N PHE A 440 -0.15 -11.43 -4.17
CA PHE A 440 -0.77 -10.16 -3.79
C PHE A 440 -0.09 -9.49 -2.59
N HIS A 441 0.66 -10.23 -1.77
CA HIS A 441 1.32 -9.72 -0.57
C HIS A 441 2.77 -9.31 -0.88
N GLU A 442 3.19 -9.36 -2.13
CA GLU A 442 4.53 -8.99 -2.56
C GLU A 442 4.54 -7.55 -3.08
N PHE A 443 4.61 -6.61 -2.15
CA PHE A 443 4.53 -5.18 -2.44
C PHE A 443 5.90 -4.54 -2.67
N SER A 444 5.89 -3.39 -3.35
CA SER A 444 7.06 -2.52 -3.47
C SER A 444 6.71 -1.15 -2.88
N TYR A 445 7.44 -0.74 -1.85
CA TYR A 445 7.14 0.42 -1.00
C TYR A 445 8.11 1.58 -1.27
N GLY A 446 7.69 2.80 -0.98
CA GLY A 446 8.50 3.99 -1.24
C GLY A 446 7.71 5.29 -1.21
N LEU A 447 8.28 6.40 -1.66
CA LEU A 447 9.61 6.54 -2.26
C LEU A 447 10.34 7.72 -1.64
N VAL A 448 11.60 7.51 -1.24
CA VAL A 448 12.48 8.57 -0.75
C VAL A 448 13.45 8.94 -1.87
N TYR A 449 13.72 10.24 -2.05
CA TYR A 449 14.78 10.73 -2.92
C TYR A 449 15.82 11.47 -2.08
N GLN A 450 17.07 11.03 -2.14
CA GLN A 450 18.18 11.60 -1.38
C GLN A 450 19.49 11.44 -2.16
N ASP A 451 20.31 12.49 -2.18
CA ASP A 451 21.66 12.51 -2.78
C ASP A 451 21.72 11.99 -4.22
N GLY A 452 20.70 12.29 -5.03
CA GLY A 452 20.63 11.88 -6.44
C GLY A 452 19.97 10.54 -6.70
N TYR A 453 19.54 9.82 -5.65
CA TYR A 453 19.03 8.45 -5.76
C TYR A 453 17.67 8.26 -5.10
N PHE A 454 16.91 7.32 -5.66
CA PHE A 454 15.66 6.83 -5.12
C PHE A 454 15.91 5.65 -4.18
N TYR A 455 15.22 5.62 -3.04
CA TYR A 455 15.25 4.52 -2.09
C TYR A 455 13.83 3.98 -1.87
N GLY A 456 13.72 2.65 -1.81
CA GLY A 456 12.45 1.96 -1.58
C GLY A 456 12.67 0.58 -0.98
N GLY A 457 11.56 -0.04 -0.55
CA GLY A 457 11.57 -1.38 0.05
C GLY A 457 10.88 -2.41 -0.85
N LEU A 458 11.43 -3.61 -0.93
CA LEU A 458 10.84 -4.74 -1.65
C LEU A 458 10.34 -5.77 -0.64
N GLY A 459 9.03 -5.96 -0.54
CA GLY A 459 8.39 -6.94 0.33
C GLY A 459 8.49 -8.37 -0.19
N LEU A 460 8.34 -9.35 0.70
CA LEU A 460 8.37 -10.77 0.38
C LEU A 460 7.02 -11.26 -0.19
N ALA A 461 7.04 -12.30 -1.03
CA ALA A 461 5.84 -13.06 -1.39
C ALA A 461 5.39 -13.94 -0.22
N MET A 462 4.11 -13.92 0.16
CA MET A 462 3.65 -14.59 1.41
C MET A 462 2.92 -15.92 1.20
N ARG A 463 2.71 -16.34 -0.05
CA ARG A 463 2.02 -17.61 -0.38
C ARG A 463 2.89 -18.54 -1.22
N LEU A 464 4.19 -18.57 -0.94
CA LEU A 464 5.09 -19.54 -1.56
C LEU A 464 4.63 -20.97 -1.29
N MET A 465 4.69 -21.80 -2.31
CA MET A 465 4.59 -23.24 -2.17
C MET A 465 5.83 -23.78 -1.46
N SER A 466 5.74 -24.98 -0.87
CA SER A 466 6.84 -25.56 -0.08
C SER A 466 8.14 -25.82 -0.84
N HIS A 467 8.11 -25.77 -2.17
CA HIS A 467 9.26 -25.97 -3.06
C HIS A 467 9.74 -24.67 -3.72
N GLU A 468 9.10 -23.54 -3.42
CA GLU A 468 9.44 -22.23 -3.97
C GLU A 468 10.29 -21.43 -2.99
N GLU A 469 11.15 -20.58 -3.55
CA GLU A 469 11.99 -19.65 -2.80
C GLU A 469 11.66 -18.21 -3.18
N GLN A 470 11.96 -17.27 -2.27
CA GLN A 470 11.89 -15.85 -2.55
C GLN A 470 12.89 -15.48 -3.64
N LEU A 471 12.47 -14.57 -4.53
CA LEU A 471 13.39 -13.95 -5.48
C LEU A 471 14.57 -13.29 -4.72
N PRO A 472 15.79 -13.25 -5.31
CA PRO A 472 17.00 -12.82 -4.61
C PRO A 472 16.96 -11.41 -3.99
N ASP A 473 16.17 -10.53 -4.59
CA ASP A 473 16.03 -9.11 -4.26
C ASP A 473 14.82 -8.80 -3.38
N ARG A 474 13.92 -9.74 -3.14
CA ARG A 474 12.79 -9.52 -2.22
C ARG A 474 13.24 -9.59 -0.77
N GLY A 475 12.60 -8.78 0.08
CA GLY A 475 12.96 -8.60 1.49
C GLY A 475 14.17 -7.69 1.68
N THR A 476 14.23 -6.59 0.91
CA THR A 476 15.38 -5.70 0.86
C THR A 476 14.99 -4.22 0.86
N ILE A 477 15.98 -3.37 1.13
CA ILE A 477 15.96 -1.95 0.76
C ILE A 477 16.87 -1.78 -0.45
N PHE A 478 16.40 -1.07 -1.47
CA PHE A 478 17.17 -0.77 -2.66
C PHE A 478 17.48 0.72 -2.79
N LYS A 479 18.46 1.01 -3.63
CA LYS A 479 18.83 2.32 -4.13
C LYS A 479 18.82 2.28 -5.67
N ALA A 480 18.24 3.29 -6.32
CA ALA A 480 18.17 3.37 -7.77
C ALA A 480 18.51 4.78 -8.29
N GLY A 481 19.29 4.85 -9.37
CA GLY A 481 19.59 6.10 -10.06
C GLY A 481 18.63 6.40 -11.21
N ARG A 482 18.59 7.66 -11.64
CA ARG A 482 17.81 8.10 -12.81
C ARG A 482 18.29 7.47 -14.12
N ASP A 483 19.54 7.02 -14.15
CA ASP A 483 20.17 6.32 -15.27
C ASP A 483 19.78 4.82 -15.35
N GLY A 484 18.94 4.34 -14.43
CA GLY A 484 18.54 2.93 -14.34
C GLY A 484 19.49 2.07 -13.51
N SER A 485 20.53 2.66 -12.89
CA SER A 485 21.35 1.94 -11.88
C SER A 485 20.47 1.42 -10.73
N PHE A 486 20.81 0.26 -10.20
CA PHE A 486 20.07 -0.44 -9.13
C PHE A 486 21.04 -1.19 -8.21
N GLU A 487 20.89 -0.98 -6.91
CA GLU A 487 21.73 -1.57 -5.86
C GLU A 487 20.87 -2.01 -4.67
N LEU A 488 21.14 -3.20 -4.13
CA LEU A 488 20.53 -3.66 -2.89
C LEU A 488 21.39 -3.17 -1.72
N ILE A 489 20.79 -2.38 -0.82
CA ILE A 489 21.52 -1.73 0.28
C ILE A 489 21.45 -2.54 1.56
N ALA A 490 20.30 -3.15 1.87
CA ALA A 490 20.13 -4.00 3.04
C ALA A 490 19.11 -5.12 2.79
N ASN A 491 19.12 -6.15 3.63
CA ASN A 491 18.36 -7.38 3.41
C ASN A 491 17.80 -7.99 4.71
N GLY A 492 17.03 -9.07 4.57
CA GLY A 492 16.44 -9.78 5.71
C GLY A 492 15.19 -9.10 6.25
N LEU A 493 14.36 -8.57 5.36
CA LEU A 493 13.10 -7.91 5.69
C LEU A 493 11.89 -8.71 5.20
N ARG A 494 10.75 -8.60 5.90
CA ARG A 494 9.48 -9.23 5.57
C ARG A 494 8.60 -8.31 4.72
N GLN A 495 8.12 -7.22 5.31
CA GLN A 495 7.29 -6.20 4.66
C GLN A 495 7.71 -4.81 5.16
N PRO A 496 8.65 -4.12 4.46
CA PRO A 496 9.14 -2.80 4.86
C PRO A 496 8.22 -1.68 4.33
N ASN A 497 7.01 -1.55 4.89
CA ASN A 497 5.98 -0.62 4.37
C ASN A 497 6.37 0.86 4.45
N GLY A 498 7.03 1.28 5.53
CA GLY A 498 7.43 2.67 5.72
C GLY A 498 8.89 2.90 5.40
N ILE A 499 9.20 3.97 4.70
CA ILE A 499 10.56 4.49 4.50
C ILE A 499 10.53 6.03 4.52
N GLY A 500 11.49 6.66 5.19
CA GLY A 500 11.53 8.11 5.32
C GLY A 500 12.88 8.63 5.81
N ILE A 501 13.13 9.91 5.58
CA ILE A 501 14.28 10.64 6.12
C ILE A 501 13.87 11.21 7.48
N ALA A 502 14.73 11.05 8.49
CA ALA A 502 14.45 11.53 9.83
C ALA A 502 15.67 12.22 10.46
N VAL A 503 15.96 11.93 11.73
CA VAL A 503 17.08 12.51 12.49
C VAL A 503 18.41 12.29 11.76
N ASP A 504 19.32 13.26 11.93
CA ASP A 504 20.63 13.30 11.28
C ASP A 504 20.62 13.20 9.75
N ASN A 505 19.45 13.44 9.13
CA ASN A 505 19.23 13.25 7.69
C ASN A 505 19.49 11.80 7.22
N ASP A 506 19.36 10.84 8.13
CA ASP A 506 19.48 9.41 7.86
C ASP A 506 18.14 8.80 7.42
N ILE A 507 18.21 7.66 6.73
CA ILE A 507 17.04 6.90 6.29
C ILE A 507 16.62 5.91 7.39
N PHE A 508 15.35 5.98 7.74
CA PHE A 508 14.68 5.02 8.62
C PHE A 508 13.56 4.32 7.87
N PHE A 509 13.26 3.10 8.28
CA PHE A 509 12.16 2.34 7.74
C PHE A 509 11.44 1.53 8.81
N THR A 510 10.19 1.21 8.55
CA THR A 510 9.37 0.40 9.44
C THR A 510 9.03 -0.93 8.79
N GLU A 511 9.03 -1.98 9.59
CA GLU A 511 8.78 -3.35 9.15
C GLU A 511 7.56 -3.95 9.89
N ASN A 512 6.73 -4.68 9.15
CA ASN A 512 5.60 -5.43 9.72
C ASN A 512 6.08 -6.79 10.27
N GLN A 513 5.53 -7.18 11.42
CA GLN A 513 5.69 -8.49 12.04
C GLN A 513 5.23 -9.66 11.14
N GLY A 514 5.66 -10.87 11.47
CA GLY A 514 5.25 -12.12 10.84
C GLY A 514 6.33 -13.19 10.91
N GLN A 515 6.46 -14.02 9.89
CA GLN A 515 7.47 -15.08 9.83
C GLN A 515 8.87 -14.49 10.04
N TRP A 516 9.61 -15.00 11.03
CA TRP A 516 10.94 -14.52 11.43
C TRP A 516 11.00 -13.09 11.98
N VAL A 517 9.88 -12.38 12.03
CA VAL A 517 9.79 -11.00 12.52
C VAL A 517 8.84 -10.99 13.73
N PRO A 518 9.36 -11.17 14.95
CA PRO A 518 8.55 -11.45 16.13
C PRO A 518 7.62 -10.29 16.54
N ALA A 519 8.04 -9.05 16.28
CA ALA A 519 7.26 -7.83 16.46
C ALA A 519 7.63 -6.82 15.37
N CYS A 520 6.80 -5.80 15.17
CA CYS A 520 7.10 -4.72 14.23
C CYS A 520 8.38 -3.98 14.66
N LYS A 521 9.03 -3.29 13.71
CA LYS A 521 10.30 -2.61 13.98
C LYS A 521 10.32 -1.21 13.36
N LEU A 522 10.99 -0.27 14.03
CA LEU A 522 11.60 0.91 13.43
C LEU A 522 13.11 0.67 13.32
N ILE A 523 13.65 0.84 12.12
CA ILE A 523 15.01 0.43 11.79
C ILE A 523 15.76 1.62 11.19
N HIS A 524 16.98 1.84 11.66
CA HIS A 524 17.96 2.72 11.02
C HIS A 524 18.67 1.97 9.89
N LEU A 525 18.68 2.52 8.68
CA LEU A 525 19.31 1.90 7.52
C LEU A 525 20.83 1.86 7.68
N GLN A 526 21.39 0.65 7.67
CA GLN A 526 22.82 0.39 7.71
C GLN A 526 23.20 -0.41 6.46
N PRO A 527 23.98 0.16 5.52
CA PRO A 527 24.39 -0.54 4.31
C PRO A 527 25.09 -1.87 4.60
N GLY A 528 24.70 -2.93 3.87
CA GLY A 528 25.21 -4.29 4.02
C GLY A 528 24.54 -5.12 5.13
N SER A 529 23.73 -4.49 5.99
CA SER A 529 23.14 -5.16 7.16
C SER A 529 22.02 -6.14 6.81
N PHE A 530 21.85 -7.12 7.70
CA PHE A 530 20.78 -8.11 7.70
C PHE A 530 19.86 -7.86 8.90
N TYR A 531 18.55 -7.91 8.70
CA TYR A 531 17.56 -7.54 9.72
C TYR A 531 16.68 -8.70 10.23
N GLY A 532 17.05 -9.94 9.91
CA GLY A 532 16.61 -11.15 10.62
C GLY A 532 15.51 -11.99 9.97
N CYS A 533 14.89 -11.56 8.87
CA CYS A 533 13.88 -12.37 8.18
C CYS A 533 14.51 -13.37 7.19
N GLU A 534 14.27 -14.67 7.42
CA GLU A 534 14.74 -15.77 6.55
C GLU A 534 13.60 -16.53 5.85
N PHE A 535 12.39 -15.96 5.80
CA PHE A 535 11.23 -16.67 5.27
C PHE A 535 11.39 -16.97 3.76
N GLY A 536 11.53 -18.26 3.43
CA GLY A 536 11.62 -18.72 2.04
C GLY A 536 12.95 -18.37 1.34
N THR A 537 14.02 -18.13 2.10
CA THR A 537 15.32 -17.68 1.53
C THR A 537 16.34 -18.80 1.36
N ALA A 538 15.94 -20.06 1.62
CA ALA A 538 16.85 -21.21 1.74
C ALA A 538 18.07 -20.87 2.62
N GLU A 539 19.28 -21.23 2.20
CA GLU A 539 20.52 -21.01 2.97
C GLU A 539 21.13 -19.60 2.78
N ARG A 540 20.47 -18.69 2.04
CA ARG A 540 21.03 -17.37 1.65
C ARG A 540 21.52 -16.54 2.84
N TYR A 541 20.88 -16.66 3.99
CA TYR A 541 21.19 -15.88 5.19
C TYR A 541 21.67 -16.73 6.37
N THR A 542 21.84 -18.04 6.18
CA THR A 542 22.26 -18.94 7.26
C THR A 542 23.57 -18.48 7.88
N GLY A 543 23.57 -18.31 9.21
CA GLY A 543 24.73 -17.89 9.97
C GLY A 543 25.01 -16.39 9.95
N ARG A 544 24.18 -15.57 9.31
CA ARG A 544 24.27 -14.11 9.43
C ARG A 544 23.63 -13.64 10.74
N GLU A 545 24.28 -12.68 11.39
CA GLU A 545 23.75 -12.04 12.59
C GLU A 545 22.85 -10.86 12.21
N ALA A 546 21.66 -10.80 12.83
CA ALA A 546 20.71 -9.72 12.59
C ALA A 546 21.10 -8.48 13.39
N VAL A 547 21.09 -7.32 12.74
CA VAL A 547 21.24 -6.03 13.42
C VAL A 547 19.95 -5.73 14.19
N PRO A 548 20.02 -5.35 15.48
CA PRO A 548 18.82 -5.01 16.24
C PRO A 548 18.13 -3.75 15.69
N PRO A 549 16.80 -3.65 15.80
CA PRO A 549 16.10 -2.43 15.43
C PRO A 549 16.45 -1.28 16.38
N ALA A 550 16.22 -0.04 15.93
CA ALA A 550 16.32 1.12 16.80
C ALA A 550 15.20 1.07 17.86
N VAL A 551 13.99 0.69 17.45
CA VAL A 551 12.85 0.54 18.36
C VAL A 551 12.00 -0.66 17.91
N TRP A 552 11.74 -1.59 18.84
CA TRP A 552 10.69 -2.60 18.70
C TRP A 552 9.31 -1.96 18.89
N LEU A 553 8.35 -2.39 18.08
CA LEU A 553 6.98 -1.92 18.10
C LEU A 553 6.07 -3.12 18.43
N PRO A 554 5.80 -3.39 19.72
CA PRO A 554 5.05 -4.58 20.15
C PRO A 554 3.68 -4.72 19.49
N GLN A 555 3.41 -5.96 19.06
CA GLN A 555 2.18 -6.35 18.39
C GLN A 555 0.96 -6.17 19.30
N ASP A 556 -0.15 -5.70 18.73
CA ASP A 556 -1.45 -5.50 19.39
C ASP A 556 -1.45 -4.47 20.53
N GLU A 557 -0.28 -3.89 20.85
CA GLU A 557 -0.10 -2.87 21.87
C GLU A 557 0.14 -1.49 21.26
N ILE A 558 1.05 -1.40 20.27
CA ILE A 558 1.45 -0.13 19.64
C ILE A 558 1.61 -0.23 18.12
N GLY A 559 1.79 -1.43 17.55
CA GLY A 559 1.97 -1.60 16.11
C GLY A 559 1.61 -2.99 15.57
N ASN A 560 0.87 -3.01 14.47
CA ASN A 560 0.46 -4.19 13.70
C ASN A 560 0.78 -4.05 12.20
N SER A 561 0.92 -2.82 11.72
CA SER A 561 1.30 -2.44 10.37
C SER A 561 1.82 -0.99 10.35
N PRO A 562 3.03 -0.74 10.91
CA PRO A 562 3.63 0.58 10.87
C PRO A 562 3.92 1.00 9.43
N SER A 563 3.85 2.30 9.18
CA SER A 563 4.04 2.90 7.87
C SER A 563 5.12 4.00 7.93
N GLN A 564 5.07 4.97 7.02
CA GLN A 564 6.12 5.94 6.76
C GLN A 564 6.58 6.68 8.03
N PRO A 565 7.86 6.58 8.42
CA PRO A 565 8.44 7.44 9.45
C PRO A 565 8.76 8.83 8.87
N LEU A 566 8.62 9.88 9.70
CA LEU A 566 8.98 11.26 9.38
C LEU A 566 9.61 11.93 10.62
N LEU A 567 10.46 12.93 10.39
CA LEU A 567 10.88 13.86 11.43
C LEU A 567 9.67 14.66 11.95
N LEU A 568 9.56 14.79 13.27
CA LEU A 568 8.66 15.71 13.97
C LEU A 568 9.50 16.85 14.54
N ASP A 569 9.42 18.03 13.91
CA ASP A 569 10.23 19.19 14.30
C ASP A 569 9.36 20.36 14.78
N LEU A 570 8.52 20.10 15.78
CA LEU A 570 7.51 21.05 16.27
C LEU A 570 7.47 21.11 17.79
N GLY A 571 7.39 22.34 18.32
CA GLY A 571 7.19 22.58 19.75
C GLY A 571 8.24 21.86 20.61
N PRO A 572 7.84 21.15 21.69
CA PRO A 572 8.78 20.41 22.53
C PRO A 572 9.30 19.12 21.89
N TYR A 573 8.67 18.64 20.80
CA TYR A 573 9.01 17.35 20.18
C TYR A 573 10.13 17.44 19.14
N GLN A 574 10.81 18.59 19.03
CA GLN A 574 11.87 18.82 18.04
C GLN A 574 12.92 17.71 18.07
N GLY A 575 13.31 17.23 16.89
CA GLY A 575 14.26 16.12 16.74
C GLY A 575 13.68 14.73 17.03
N GLN A 576 12.37 14.58 17.26
CA GLN A 576 11.74 13.26 17.41
C GLN A 576 11.17 12.75 16.09
N LEU A 577 10.69 11.52 16.07
CA LEU A 577 10.07 10.90 14.90
C LEU A 577 8.58 10.69 15.13
N ILE A 578 7.83 10.64 14.03
CA ILE A 578 6.48 10.10 13.99
C ILE A 578 6.37 9.04 12.90
N TYR A 579 5.46 8.09 13.06
CA TYR A 579 5.11 7.15 11.99
C TYR A 579 3.61 6.84 11.99
N GLY A 580 3.06 6.56 10.82
CA GLY A 580 1.66 6.17 10.65
C GLY A 580 1.43 4.70 10.95
N GLU A 581 0.18 4.31 11.22
CA GLU A 581 -0.17 2.92 11.51
C GLU A 581 -1.47 2.54 10.77
N VAL A 582 -1.43 1.49 9.95
CA VAL A 582 -2.54 1.06 9.07
C VAL A 582 -3.60 0.21 9.78
N THR A 583 -3.23 -0.63 10.73
CA THR A 583 -4.14 -1.61 11.38
C THR A 583 -4.49 -1.20 12.81
N HIS A 584 -3.50 -1.10 13.70
CA HIS A 584 -3.66 -0.53 15.04
C HIS A 584 -4.13 0.95 14.97
N GLY A 585 -3.80 1.68 13.91
CA GLY A 585 -4.31 3.01 13.60
C GLY A 585 -3.54 4.17 14.20
N GLY A 586 -3.75 5.34 13.60
CA GLY A 586 -3.25 6.61 14.09
C GLY A 586 -1.81 6.93 13.70
N VAL A 587 -1.22 7.86 14.45
CA VAL A 587 0.19 8.25 14.36
C VAL A 587 0.83 7.98 15.72
N LYS A 588 2.06 7.46 15.72
CA LYS A 588 2.86 7.20 16.92
C LYS A 588 4.07 8.12 16.96
N ARG A 589 4.58 8.42 18.14
CA ARG A 589 5.75 9.28 18.35
C ARG A 589 6.92 8.44 18.87
N VAL A 590 8.12 8.73 18.41
CA VAL A 590 9.33 8.00 18.79
C VAL A 590 10.41 8.99 19.20
N PHE A 591 10.97 8.76 20.38
CA PHE A 591 12.22 9.40 20.80
C PHE A 591 13.39 8.46 20.51
N LEU A 592 14.47 9.00 19.96
CA LEU A 592 15.70 8.27 19.66
C LEU A 592 16.90 8.94 20.32
N GLU A 593 17.89 8.14 20.69
CA GLU A 593 19.19 8.56 21.15
C GLU A 593 20.30 7.65 20.59
N LYS A 594 21.55 8.11 20.63
CA LYS A 594 22.72 7.34 20.21
C LYS A 594 23.55 6.93 21.41
N ILE A 595 23.61 5.63 21.70
CA ILE A 595 24.50 5.05 22.70
C ILE A 595 25.52 4.18 21.96
N ASN A 596 26.81 4.45 22.17
CA ASN A 596 27.92 3.77 21.50
C ASN A 596 27.80 3.77 19.96
N GLY A 597 27.29 4.88 19.40
CA GLY A 597 27.13 5.07 17.95
C GLY A 597 25.93 4.37 17.32
N ALA A 598 25.16 3.59 18.07
CA ALA A 598 23.94 2.94 17.59
C ALA A 598 22.68 3.65 18.10
N TYR A 599 21.68 3.78 17.22
CA TYR A 599 20.38 4.29 17.63
C TYR A 599 19.63 3.27 18.48
N GLN A 600 19.01 3.78 19.53
CA GLN A 600 18.01 3.10 20.34
C GLN A 600 17.01 4.13 20.88
N GLY A 601 15.92 3.72 21.49
CA GLY A 601 14.96 4.68 22.03
C GLY A 601 13.60 4.07 22.32
N CYS A 602 12.58 4.93 22.42
CA CYS A 602 11.24 4.51 22.82
C CYS A 602 10.13 5.05 21.92
N VAL A 603 9.06 4.26 21.83
CA VAL A 603 7.82 4.65 21.16
C VAL A 603 6.74 4.99 22.18
N PHE A 604 5.91 5.98 21.85
CA PHE A 604 4.77 6.47 22.62
C PHE A 604 3.50 6.41 21.78
N ARG A 605 2.36 6.24 22.46
CA ARG A 605 1.07 6.59 21.85
C ARG A 605 1.04 8.10 21.61
N PHE A 606 0.51 8.53 20.47
CA PHE A 606 0.45 9.95 20.12
C PHE A 606 -0.97 10.38 19.72
N MET A 607 -1.56 9.78 18.69
CA MET A 607 -2.97 10.02 18.32
C MET A 607 -3.58 8.88 17.55
N GLN A 608 -4.91 8.72 17.61
CA GLN A 608 -5.66 7.68 16.90
C GLN A 608 -7.05 8.10 16.40
N GLY A 609 -7.55 9.28 16.76
CA GLY A 609 -8.85 9.81 16.28
C GLY A 609 -8.87 10.25 14.81
N LEU A 610 -8.28 9.45 13.92
CA LEU A 610 -8.18 9.69 12.48
C LEU A 610 -9.17 8.81 11.72
N GLU A 611 -9.47 9.18 10.48
CA GLU A 611 -10.54 8.56 9.69
C GLU A 611 -10.28 7.10 9.32
N ALA A 612 -9.02 6.73 9.08
CA ALA A 612 -8.62 5.40 8.67
C ALA A 612 -7.18 5.10 9.12
N GLY A 613 -6.67 3.91 8.77
CA GLY A 613 -5.29 3.52 9.02
C GLY A 613 -4.32 4.36 8.21
N ILE A 614 -3.27 4.91 8.82
CA ILE A 614 -2.39 5.88 8.17
C ILE A 614 -1.24 5.16 7.45
N ASN A 615 -1.20 5.29 6.13
CA ASN A 615 -0.19 4.65 5.29
C ASN A 615 0.92 5.62 4.88
N ARG A 616 0.57 6.86 4.53
CA ARG A 616 1.53 7.85 4.05
C ARG A 616 1.27 9.19 4.72
N MET A 617 2.35 9.93 4.90
CA MET A 617 2.31 11.26 5.51
C MET A 617 3.28 12.18 4.78
N ALA A 618 2.96 13.47 4.75
CA ALA A 618 3.86 14.48 4.21
C ALA A 618 3.69 15.79 4.95
N TRP A 619 4.79 16.48 5.21
CA TRP A 619 4.75 17.88 5.63
C TRP A 619 4.47 18.75 4.40
N GLY A 620 3.42 19.57 4.47
CA GLY A 620 3.11 20.53 3.43
C GLY A 620 3.95 21.80 3.54
N PRO A 621 4.03 22.60 2.46
CA PRO A 621 4.75 23.86 2.46
C PRO A 621 4.17 24.90 3.44
N ASP A 622 2.92 24.71 3.88
CA ASP A 622 2.24 25.51 4.89
C ASP A 622 2.55 25.06 6.34
N GLY A 623 3.39 24.05 6.53
CA GLY A 623 3.76 23.50 7.84
C GLY A 623 2.74 22.53 8.44
N GLY A 624 1.65 22.22 7.73
CA GLY A 624 0.69 21.19 8.15
C GLY A 624 1.21 19.77 7.89
N LEU A 625 0.81 18.82 8.74
CA LEU A 625 1.02 17.39 8.50
C LEU A 625 -0.17 16.80 7.76
N TYR A 626 0.03 16.36 6.53
CA TYR A 626 -0.98 15.71 5.71
C TYR A 626 -0.89 14.20 5.90
N VAL A 627 -2.02 13.55 6.17
CA VAL A 627 -2.09 12.12 6.48
C VAL A 627 -3.05 11.40 5.53
N GLY A 628 -2.53 10.37 4.89
CA GLY A 628 -3.23 9.54 3.91
C GLY A 628 -3.64 8.20 4.50
N GLY A 629 -4.95 7.95 4.48
CA GLY A 629 -5.57 6.74 4.99
C GLY A 629 -5.70 5.64 3.95
N VAL A 630 -5.48 4.39 4.36
CA VAL A 630 -5.71 3.18 3.56
C VAL A 630 -6.35 2.09 4.41
N GLY A 631 -7.02 1.15 3.76
CA GLY A 631 -7.42 -0.09 4.40
C GLY A 631 -8.12 -1.06 3.46
N MET A 632 -8.28 -2.28 3.95
CA MET A 632 -8.95 -3.39 3.28
C MET A 632 -9.74 -4.20 4.32
N ASN A 633 -10.79 -4.88 3.85
CA ASN A 633 -11.50 -5.89 4.63
C ASN A 633 -10.56 -7.05 5.04
N GLY A 634 -10.91 -7.77 6.10
CA GLY A 634 -10.13 -8.92 6.57
C GLY A 634 -8.85 -8.54 7.34
N GLY A 635 -8.97 -7.57 8.26
CA GLY A 635 -7.97 -7.29 9.29
C GLY A 635 -6.89 -6.26 8.93
N TRP A 636 -6.90 -5.65 7.74
CA TRP A 636 -5.93 -4.62 7.33
C TRP A 636 -6.59 -3.25 7.25
N SER A 637 -7.22 -2.84 8.33
CA SER A 637 -7.84 -1.53 8.43
C SER A 637 -7.96 -1.10 9.89
N HIS A 638 -7.88 0.20 10.10
CA HIS A 638 -8.30 0.83 11.35
C HIS A 638 -9.81 1.10 11.28
N LEU A 639 -10.56 0.63 12.28
CA LEU A 639 -12.01 0.83 12.40
C LEU A 639 -12.84 0.36 11.18
N GLY A 640 -12.31 -0.60 10.40
CA GLY A 640 -12.97 -1.07 9.18
C GLY A 640 -13.00 -0.05 8.03
N ARG A 641 -12.26 1.05 8.15
CA ARG A 641 -12.22 2.14 7.16
C ARG A 641 -11.14 1.89 6.12
N GLN A 642 -11.45 2.17 4.87
CA GLN A 642 -10.58 1.83 3.73
C GLN A 642 -9.88 3.02 3.09
N PHE A 643 -10.33 4.24 3.40
CA PHE A 643 -9.85 5.47 2.79
C PHE A 643 -9.86 6.59 3.83
N GLY A 644 -9.00 7.58 3.64
CA GLY A 644 -9.00 8.81 4.42
C GLY A 644 -8.00 9.81 3.86
N LEU A 645 -8.26 11.10 4.00
CA LEU A 645 -7.29 12.14 3.69
C LEU A 645 -7.56 13.36 4.58
N GLN A 646 -6.62 13.63 5.47
CA GLN A 646 -6.77 14.63 6.52
C GLN A 646 -5.49 15.44 6.68
N LYS A 647 -5.61 16.58 7.35
CA LYS A 647 -4.52 17.50 7.67
C LYS A 647 -4.53 17.79 9.17
N LEU A 648 -3.36 17.83 9.77
CA LEU A 648 -3.13 18.14 11.17
C LEU A 648 -2.29 19.41 11.25
N VAL A 649 -2.82 20.43 11.91
CA VAL A 649 -2.14 21.73 12.10
C VAL A 649 -1.73 21.86 13.55
N PHE A 650 -0.44 22.07 13.81
CA PHE A 650 0.03 22.31 15.16
C PHE A 650 -0.52 23.64 15.69
N ASN A 651 -1.17 23.59 16.85
CA ASN A 651 -1.91 24.71 17.41
C ASN A 651 -1.21 25.37 18.63
N GLY A 652 -0.03 24.87 19.01
CA GLY A 652 0.76 25.38 20.13
C GLY A 652 0.32 24.90 21.51
N ASN A 653 -0.79 24.15 21.63
CA ASN A 653 -1.19 23.53 22.88
C ASN A 653 -0.25 22.37 23.22
N ILE A 654 0.35 22.39 24.41
CA ILE A 654 1.22 21.31 24.87
C ILE A 654 0.50 20.58 26.00
N PRO A 655 0.09 19.31 25.84
CA PRO A 655 -0.51 18.57 26.94
C PRO A 655 0.56 18.09 27.92
N PHE A 656 0.16 17.70 29.13
CA PHE A 656 1.02 16.95 30.05
C PHE A 656 1.21 15.52 29.54
N GLU A 657 2.44 15.15 29.18
CA GLU A 657 2.80 13.84 28.64
C GLU A 657 4.28 13.52 28.88
N ILE A 658 4.67 12.25 28.67
CA ILE A 658 6.08 11.83 28.65
C ILE A 658 6.72 12.38 27.37
N LEU A 659 7.66 13.30 27.48
CA LEU A 659 8.36 13.88 26.34
C LEU A 659 9.47 12.96 25.82
N ALA A 660 10.28 12.40 26.70
CA ALA A 660 11.38 11.50 26.36
C ALA A 660 11.65 10.50 27.50
N MET A 661 12.27 9.38 27.15
CA MET A 661 12.84 8.43 28.12
C MET A 661 14.25 8.14 27.65
N ARG A 662 15.26 8.50 28.45
CA ARG A 662 16.69 8.40 28.11
C ARG A 662 17.35 7.35 28.97
N ALA A 663 18.17 6.50 28.38
CA ALA A 663 18.97 5.56 29.16
C ALA A 663 20.01 6.33 29.99
N GLU A 664 20.18 5.92 31.23
CA GLU A 664 21.24 6.39 32.13
C GLU A 664 21.99 5.18 32.70
N ALA A 665 23.14 5.42 33.35
CA ALA A 665 23.85 4.37 34.06
C ALA A 665 22.92 3.73 35.12
N GLY A 666 22.60 2.45 34.92
CA GLY A 666 21.75 1.65 35.80
C GLY A 666 20.25 2.01 35.77
N GLY A 667 19.77 2.85 34.85
CA GLY A 667 18.42 3.40 34.95
C GLY A 667 17.92 4.16 33.73
N PHE A 668 16.91 5.01 33.97
CA PHE A 668 16.37 5.93 32.98
C PHE A 668 16.06 7.30 33.58
N GLU A 669 16.24 8.34 32.78
CA GLU A 669 15.57 9.63 32.94
C GLU A 669 14.25 9.60 32.16
N ILE A 670 13.15 9.98 32.80
CA ILE A 670 11.83 10.17 32.17
C ILE A 670 11.53 11.67 32.21
N GLU A 671 11.53 12.30 31.04
CA GLU A 671 11.22 13.73 30.87
C GLU A 671 9.73 13.91 30.57
N PHE A 672 9.10 14.90 31.22
CA PHE A 672 7.72 15.29 31.00
C PHE A 672 7.63 16.72 30.44
N THR A 673 6.60 16.98 29.63
CA THR A 673 6.34 18.33 29.10
C THR A 673 6.03 19.35 30.20
N HIS A 674 5.41 18.90 31.30
CA HIS A 674 5.03 19.70 32.47
C HIS A 674 5.61 19.09 33.75
N PRO A 675 5.84 19.89 34.81
CA PRO A 675 6.30 19.38 36.09
C PRO A 675 5.30 18.36 36.66
N VAL A 676 5.79 17.23 37.16
CA VAL A 676 4.98 16.25 37.89
C VAL A 676 4.64 16.77 39.30
N THR A 677 3.60 16.23 39.92
CA THR A 677 3.31 16.55 41.33
C THR A 677 4.49 16.12 42.23
N PRO A 678 5.00 16.99 43.12
CA PRO A 678 6.22 16.70 43.88
C PRO A 678 5.93 15.74 45.04
N ASP A 679 6.02 14.45 44.77
CA ASP A 679 6.09 13.39 45.79
C ASP A 679 6.71 12.10 45.22
N PRO A 680 8.00 11.83 45.49
CA PRO A 680 8.67 10.62 45.02
C PRO A 680 8.04 9.31 45.53
N GLU A 681 7.52 9.29 46.77
CA GLU A 681 6.95 8.07 47.35
C GLU A 681 5.62 7.71 46.68
N SER A 682 4.76 8.70 46.46
CA SER A 682 3.53 8.49 45.69
C SER A 682 3.85 8.10 44.25
N LEU A 683 4.79 8.78 43.59
CA LEU A 683 5.13 8.50 42.19
C LEU A 683 5.67 7.07 41.99
N LEU A 684 6.48 6.58 42.93
CA LEU A 684 7.00 5.21 42.93
C LEU A 684 5.86 4.17 42.83
N SER A 685 4.73 4.41 43.50
CA SER A 685 3.56 3.50 43.47
C SER A 685 2.73 3.58 42.19
N LEU A 686 2.97 4.60 41.35
CA LEU A 686 2.23 4.82 40.11
C LEU A 686 2.97 4.30 38.87
N ILE A 687 4.24 3.92 39.01
CA ILE A 687 5.08 3.46 37.91
C ILE A 687 5.21 1.94 37.97
N HIS A 688 4.86 1.30 36.86
CA HIS A 688 5.12 -0.12 36.62
C HIS A 688 6.09 -0.27 35.45
N LEU A 689 7.11 -1.11 35.64
CA LEU A 689 8.13 -1.37 34.64
C LEU A 689 8.28 -2.87 34.44
N GLN A 690 8.35 -3.28 33.17
CA GLN A 690 8.64 -4.66 32.79
C GLN A 690 9.72 -4.69 31.72
N GLN A 691 10.40 -5.82 31.56
CA GLN A 691 11.25 -6.04 30.41
C GLN A 691 11.10 -7.43 29.82
N TRP A 692 11.41 -7.56 28.53
CA TRP A 692 11.43 -8.83 27.79
C TRP A 692 12.35 -8.71 26.57
N TYR A 693 12.66 -9.83 25.93
CA TYR A 693 13.33 -9.86 24.63
C TYR A 693 12.50 -10.65 23.62
N TYR A 694 12.93 -10.62 22.37
CA TYR A 694 12.33 -11.37 21.27
C TYR A 694 13.36 -12.30 20.63
N GLU A 695 12.89 -13.46 20.18
CA GLU A 695 13.65 -14.36 19.32
C GLU A 695 12.93 -14.52 17.98
N ALA A 696 13.69 -14.42 16.89
CA ALA A 696 13.17 -14.68 15.56
C ALA A 696 12.93 -16.18 15.38
N THR A 697 11.72 -16.55 14.95
CA THR A 697 11.36 -17.94 14.65
C THR A 697 10.54 -17.99 13.37
N PRO A 698 10.43 -19.15 12.68
CA PRO A 698 9.57 -19.30 11.50
C PRO A 698 8.08 -19.05 11.75
N ARG A 699 7.64 -18.94 13.01
CA ARG A 699 6.23 -18.68 13.36
C ARG A 699 5.84 -17.25 13.01
N TYR A 700 4.55 -17.03 12.81
CA TYR A 700 4.02 -15.68 12.63
C TYR A 700 4.06 -14.93 13.97
N GLY A 701 4.85 -13.86 14.03
CA GLY A 701 5.06 -13.12 15.28
C GLY A 701 5.85 -13.93 16.31
N GLY A 702 6.06 -13.36 17.48
CA GLY A 702 6.82 -13.99 18.55
C GLY A 702 6.32 -13.59 19.93
N PRO A 703 6.34 -14.51 20.91
CA PRO A 703 5.99 -14.17 22.28
C PRO A 703 7.04 -13.22 22.88
N LYS A 704 6.62 -12.46 23.90
CA LYS A 704 7.55 -11.78 24.81
C LYS A 704 8.28 -12.83 25.65
N LEU A 705 9.59 -12.99 25.44
CA LEU A 705 10.40 -13.96 26.16
C LEU A 705 11.12 -13.30 27.33
N GLY A 706 11.29 -14.05 28.43
CA GLY A 706 11.93 -13.53 29.64
C GLY A 706 11.18 -12.34 30.26
N LEU A 707 9.85 -12.28 30.09
CA LEU A 707 9.03 -11.23 30.67
C LEU A 707 9.18 -11.21 32.20
N GLU A 708 9.65 -10.08 32.74
CA GLU A 708 9.85 -9.89 34.18
C GLU A 708 9.55 -8.45 34.60
N ASP A 709 9.07 -8.30 35.84
CA ASP A 709 8.86 -6.98 36.46
C ASP A 709 10.19 -6.40 36.96
N LEU A 710 10.39 -5.11 36.71
CA LEU A 710 11.55 -4.37 37.20
C LEU A 710 11.19 -3.58 38.46
N LYS A 711 12.07 -3.64 39.45
CA LYS A 711 11.93 -2.88 40.71
C LYS A 711 12.76 -1.61 40.67
N ILE A 712 12.10 -0.48 40.90
CA ILE A 712 12.76 0.80 41.12
C ILE A 712 13.42 0.77 42.50
N SER A 713 14.75 0.91 42.52
CA SER A 713 15.55 0.96 43.74
C SER A 713 15.69 2.38 44.29
N THR A 714 15.69 3.38 43.41
CA THR A 714 15.75 4.80 43.75
C THR A 714 14.99 5.58 42.70
N LEU A 715 14.21 6.58 43.15
CA LEU A 715 13.51 7.54 42.30
C LEU A 715 13.81 8.94 42.80
N THR A 716 14.24 9.83 41.91
CA THR A 716 14.45 11.25 42.21
C THR A 716 13.77 12.13 41.17
N ILE A 717 13.32 13.31 41.59
CA ILE A 717 12.67 14.31 40.73
C ILE A 717 13.60 15.53 40.67
N SER A 718 13.82 16.08 39.48
CA SER A 718 14.59 17.31 39.28
C SER A 718 13.95 18.53 39.95
N GLU A 719 14.73 19.60 40.14
CA GLU A 719 14.24 20.84 40.76
C GLU A 719 13.09 21.49 39.96
N ASP A 720 13.11 21.38 38.63
CA ASP A 720 12.03 21.89 37.77
C ASP A 720 10.80 20.95 37.72
N GLY A 721 10.88 19.79 38.36
CA GLY A 721 9.82 18.79 38.41
C GLY A 721 9.57 18.05 37.09
N LYS A 722 10.35 18.29 36.04
CA LYS A 722 10.10 17.72 34.70
C LYS A 722 10.86 16.42 34.43
N HIS A 723 11.89 16.12 35.20
CA HIS A 723 12.74 14.96 34.98
C HIS A 723 12.63 14.02 36.18
N VAL A 724 12.30 12.76 35.91
CA VAL A 724 12.19 11.71 36.91
C VAL A 724 13.25 10.67 36.59
N HIS A 725 14.23 10.51 37.47
CA HIS A 725 15.30 9.53 37.33
C HIS A 725 14.94 8.28 38.12
N VAL A 726 15.04 7.11 37.50
CA VAL A 726 14.75 5.80 38.12
C VAL A 726 15.93 4.87 37.99
N GLN A 727 16.35 4.26 39.10
CA GLN A 727 17.43 3.27 39.14
C GLN A 727 16.89 1.85 39.17
N LEU A 728 17.34 1.01 38.24
CA LEU A 728 16.80 -0.30 37.90
C LEU A 728 17.93 -1.35 37.82
N PRO A 729 18.35 -1.96 38.96
CA PRO A 729 19.47 -2.90 39.00
C PRO A 729 19.32 -4.16 38.14
N GLY A 730 18.12 -4.45 37.62
CA GLY A 730 17.82 -5.61 36.79
C GLY A 730 17.85 -5.37 35.28
N LEU A 731 18.22 -4.17 34.82
CA LEU A 731 18.22 -3.83 33.39
C LEU A 731 19.16 -4.74 32.59
N LYS A 732 18.70 -5.18 31.41
CA LYS A 732 19.44 -6.05 30.50
C LYS A 732 19.48 -5.43 29.09
N PRO A 733 20.64 -5.40 28.42
CA PRO A 733 20.68 -5.04 27.00
C PRO A 733 19.96 -6.10 26.15
N GLY A 734 19.58 -5.73 24.92
CA GLY A 734 18.79 -6.55 24.01
C GLY A 734 17.32 -6.73 24.42
N HIS A 735 16.83 -5.96 25.40
CA HIS A 735 15.45 -6.05 25.90
C HIS A 735 14.64 -4.81 25.53
N VAL A 736 13.32 -5.01 25.40
CA VAL A 736 12.34 -3.94 25.47
C VAL A 736 11.98 -3.72 26.93
N VAL A 737 12.06 -2.47 27.39
CA VAL A 737 11.60 -2.01 28.70
C VAL A 737 10.28 -1.27 28.50
N TYR A 738 9.21 -1.80 29.09
CA TYR A 738 7.88 -1.20 29.06
C TYR A 738 7.65 -0.41 30.33
N LEU A 739 7.38 0.88 30.17
CA LEU A 739 6.94 1.81 31.19
C LEU A 739 5.43 1.96 31.10
N ASN A 740 4.74 1.76 32.21
CA ASN A 740 3.32 2.05 32.37
C ASN A 740 3.10 2.92 33.60
N ILE A 741 2.67 4.16 33.38
CA ILE A 741 2.35 5.14 34.42
C ILE A 741 0.84 5.18 34.62
N SER A 742 0.41 5.06 35.87
CA SER A 742 -0.99 5.12 36.25
C SER A 742 -1.68 6.42 35.77
N PRO A 743 -2.94 6.36 35.31
CA PRO A 743 -3.74 7.55 34.95
C PRO A 743 -4.05 8.47 36.14
N LYS A 744 -3.67 8.07 37.35
CA LYS A 744 -3.74 8.90 38.57
C LYS A 744 -2.62 9.95 38.65
N LEU A 745 -1.57 9.84 37.83
CA LEU A 745 -0.54 10.87 37.78
C LEU A 745 -1.12 12.16 37.19
N SER A 746 -0.86 13.27 37.86
CA SER A 746 -1.18 14.62 37.39
C SER A 746 0.04 15.53 37.38
N SER A 747 0.03 16.53 36.50
CA SER A 747 0.98 17.63 36.55
C SER A 747 0.83 18.41 37.84
N ALA A 748 1.82 19.23 38.21
CA ALA A 748 1.73 20.16 39.33
C ALA A 748 0.56 21.16 39.20
N ALA A 749 0.07 21.38 37.98
CA ALA A 749 -1.11 22.19 37.68
C ALA A 749 -2.44 21.41 37.70
N GLY A 750 -2.40 20.09 37.98
CA GLY A 750 -3.57 19.22 38.04
C GLY A 750 -4.03 18.68 36.68
N GLU A 751 -3.21 18.80 35.64
CA GLU A 751 -3.54 18.27 34.31
C GLU A 751 -3.34 16.75 34.29
N ARG A 752 -4.20 16.07 33.55
CA ARG A 752 -4.11 14.62 33.35
C ARG A 752 -3.03 14.29 32.33
N LEU A 753 -2.27 13.22 32.57
CA LEU A 753 -1.34 12.67 31.60
C LEU A 753 -2.09 12.20 30.34
N TRP A 754 -1.59 12.57 29.15
CA TRP A 754 -2.20 12.20 27.86
C TRP A 754 -2.13 10.70 27.58
N SER A 755 -0.97 10.09 27.79
CA SER A 755 -0.76 8.64 27.75
C SER A 755 0.36 8.25 28.72
N GLY A 756 0.20 7.11 29.38
CA GLY A 756 1.12 6.60 30.39
C GLY A 756 2.10 5.54 29.91
N GLU A 757 2.10 5.20 28.62
CA GLU A 757 2.85 4.05 28.11
C GLU A 757 4.06 4.47 27.25
N ALA A 758 5.20 3.80 27.48
CA ALA A 758 6.37 3.86 26.62
C ALA A 758 7.01 2.47 26.47
N TRP A 759 7.49 2.15 25.26
CA TRP A 759 8.23 0.92 24.99
C TRP A 759 9.64 1.30 24.53
N TYR A 760 10.61 1.23 25.46
CA TYR A 760 12.01 1.55 25.20
C TYR A 760 12.76 0.30 24.74
N THR A 761 13.49 0.37 23.64
CA THR A 761 14.39 -0.71 23.19
C THR A 761 15.80 -0.41 23.68
N LEU A 762 16.31 -1.21 24.60
CA LEU A 762 17.63 -1.05 25.21
C LEU A 762 18.62 -2.00 24.55
N ASN A 763 19.32 -1.52 23.51
CA ASN A 763 20.34 -2.31 22.80
C ASN A 763 21.70 -2.25 23.52
N ASN A 764 22.10 -1.06 23.95
CA ASN A 764 23.35 -0.77 24.63
C ASN A 764 23.09 -0.12 26.00
N MET A 765 23.88 -0.52 26.99
CA MET A 765 23.93 0.14 28.29
C MET A 765 24.73 1.44 28.19
N VAL A 766 24.39 2.43 29.03
CA VAL A 766 25.22 3.61 29.23
C VAL A 766 26.36 3.25 30.16
N ASP A 767 27.59 3.56 29.77
CA ASP A 767 28.78 3.30 30.58
C ASP A 767 28.72 4.13 31.89
N GLU A 768 29.15 3.55 33.00
CA GLU A 768 29.42 4.31 34.22
C GLU A 768 30.65 5.21 33.97
N LEU A 769 30.45 6.53 33.98
CA LEU A 769 31.51 7.53 33.79
C LEU A 769 32.53 7.56 34.93
#